data_AF-A0A6G6W261-F1
#
_entry.id   AF-A0A6G6W261-F1
#
_cell.length_a   1.000
_cell.length_b   1.000
_cell.length_c   1.000
_cell.angle_alpha   90.00
_cell.angle_beta   90.00
_cell.angle_gamma   90.00
#
_symmetry.space_group_name_H-M   'P 1'
#
loop_
_entity.id
_entity.type
_entity.pdbx_description
1 polymer ?
#
loop_
_entity_poly.entity_id
_entity_poly.type
_entity_poly.pdbx_seq_one_letter_code
_entity_poly.pdbx_strand_id
1 'polypeptide(L)'
;MEDISPAREDERDWQIDEQRRLELCATEPIRTPGRIQGHGTLLGIDEPTQTVVLASENADRWLGQRLRDLGNDTLTWTVLHGAAVDPVRVEFDGQMQDVIVHRGTEPLLVELEPIVPGLEYVRTGVVTAIQDLAPLTDADELRTFAARRLKEITGFDRVMCYHFHPDGHGEIVADEREPDMEPYLGLHFPASDIPSQARALYIEKRSRAIVDTDDPGLAVLSLLPEAPIADLGLTELRAVSPHHLQFMRNMGQASTVSFGLVIQDELVGLFTCAHRTVRRLPPLLRRSIEVLASQVAMQLASANEIKRLRRQLEARERRASIVAPLYGRGVPAEILVGGVKTVLDVIPADGAYLRIGGSIHSAGTAPSERSMSRILDELPPAPFVSDSLPLEHPEFAVELPGVAGLAAVPLLEDGDWLVFVRGEVAQEVAWLGDQGAANREHALSPRRSFSAWRESATGRSAPWGPHLEDILELGEDIRSTLAQRAQAELAELAWRDALTGLHNRRFLQDRLDELLAEEVVGVGVVFIDLDGFKLVNDTHGHEAGDAVLVAVGQRLTASARSSDLVVRWGGDEFVIVCLGVDDERAHDVAARAIASLEAPIAVESQTVAITASAGVATAGARITTTELLDAADSAMYRAKRAGKGRVSG
;
A
#
# COMPACT_ATOMS: atom_id res chain seq x y z
N MET A 1 58.06 -5.71 -32.74
CA MET A 1 57.73 -6.83 -31.85
C MET A 1 57.77 -6.22 -30.46
N GLU A 2 56.73 -5.45 -30.16
CA GLU A 2 56.63 -4.64 -28.96
C GLU A 2 55.67 -5.31 -27.98
N ASP A 3 56.11 -5.24 -26.74
CA ASP A 3 55.62 -5.88 -25.52
C ASP A 3 54.25 -5.31 -25.14
N ILE A 4 53.22 -6.15 -25.13
CA ILE A 4 51.85 -5.76 -24.75
C ILE A 4 51.70 -6.06 -23.26
N SER A 5 51.81 -4.99 -22.47
CA SER A 5 51.41 -4.93 -21.07
C SER A 5 49.90 -5.26 -20.90
N PRO A 6 49.50 -6.20 -20.04
CA PRO A 6 48.10 -6.43 -19.71
C PRO A 6 47.70 -5.46 -18.59
N ALA A 7 47.48 -4.20 -18.95
CA ALA A 7 46.98 -3.16 -18.06
C ALA A 7 45.74 -2.50 -18.67
N ARG A 8 44.76 -3.31 -19.07
CA ARG A 8 43.41 -2.89 -19.48
C ARG A 8 42.37 -4.01 -19.27
N GLU A 9 42.40 -4.66 -18.11
CA GLU A 9 41.20 -5.33 -17.59
C GLU A 9 40.33 -4.26 -16.92
N ASP A 10 39.45 -3.72 -17.76
CA ASP A 10 38.18 -3.05 -17.53
C ASP A 10 37.87 -2.44 -16.14
N GLU A 11 37.71 -1.12 -16.10
CA GLU A 11 36.94 -0.40 -15.07
C GLU A 11 35.47 -0.87 -14.98
N ARG A 12 34.99 -1.66 -15.94
CA ARG A 12 33.70 -2.38 -15.93
C ARG A 12 33.70 -3.60 -14.98
N ASP A 13 34.85 -4.04 -14.50
CA ASP A 13 34.98 -5.18 -13.58
C ASP A 13 34.74 -4.77 -12.10
N TRP A 14 34.37 -3.52 -11.82
CA TRP A 14 34.13 -3.02 -10.45
C TRP A 14 32.66 -2.90 -10.06
N GLN A 15 31.73 -3.08 -11.00
CA GLN A 15 30.39 -3.63 -10.70
C GLN A 15 30.51 -5.13 -10.39
N ILE A 16 31.45 -5.52 -9.52
CA ILE A 16 31.37 -6.79 -8.78
C ILE A 16 30.25 -6.58 -7.77
N ASP A 17 29.07 -6.78 -8.33
CA ASP A 17 27.74 -6.52 -7.82
C ASP A 17 27.60 -7.06 -6.39
N GLU A 18 26.99 -6.27 -5.51
CA GLU A 18 26.54 -6.69 -4.17
C GLU A 18 25.91 -8.09 -4.23
N GLN A 19 25.21 -8.39 -5.33
CA GLN A 19 24.64 -9.68 -5.65
C GLN A 19 25.65 -10.85 -5.64
N ARG A 20 26.83 -10.71 -6.24
CA ARG A 20 27.87 -11.76 -6.23
C ARG A 20 28.46 -11.95 -4.83
N ARG A 21 28.55 -10.87 -4.03
CA ARG A 21 28.96 -10.96 -2.62
C ARG A 21 27.90 -11.69 -1.79
N LEU A 22 26.63 -11.39 -2.00
CA LEU A 22 25.51 -12.10 -1.37
C LEU A 22 25.55 -13.61 -1.69
N GLU A 23 25.74 -13.98 -2.96
CA GLU A 23 25.85 -15.38 -3.39
C GLU A 23 27.00 -16.12 -2.69
N LEU A 24 28.20 -15.52 -2.65
CA LEU A 24 29.38 -16.14 -2.04
C LEU A 24 29.26 -16.22 -0.51
N CYS A 25 28.81 -15.14 0.15
CA CYS A 25 28.54 -15.15 1.59
C CYS A 25 27.49 -16.22 1.94
N ALA A 26 26.50 -16.46 1.06
CA ALA A 26 25.47 -17.48 1.27
C ALA A 26 25.97 -18.93 1.30
N THR A 27 27.19 -19.20 0.81
CA THR A 27 27.77 -20.56 0.79
C THR A 27 28.44 -20.97 2.10
N GLU A 28 28.74 -20.04 3.00
CA GLU A 28 29.39 -20.37 4.28
C GLU A 28 28.42 -21.16 5.19
N PRO A 29 28.78 -22.37 5.66
CA PRO A 29 27.91 -23.21 6.49
C PRO A 29 27.86 -22.73 7.95
N ILE A 30 27.34 -21.52 8.16
CA ILE A 30 27.32 -20.87 9.48
C ILE A 30 26.44 -21.60 10.51
N ARG A 31 25.59 -22.52 10.07
CA ARG A 31 24.70 -23.35 10.91
C ARG A 31 25.40 -24.59 11.46
N THR A 32 26.36 -25.14 10.71
CA THR A 32 27.14 -26.34 11.05
C THR A 32 28.65 -26.05 11.07
N PRO A 33 29.12 -25.03 11.82
CA PRO A 33 30.53 -24.63 11.78
C PRO A 33 31.49 -25.67 12.40
N GLY A 34 30.97 -26.71 13.05
CA GLY A 34 31.75 -27.73 13.75
C GLY A 34 32.53 -27.20 14.96
N ARG A 35 32.24 -25.96 15.39
CA ARG A 35 32.95 -25.25 16.45
C ARG A 35 32.00 -24.43 17.32
N ILE A 36 32.41 -24.22 18.57
CA ILE A 36 31.74 -23.33 19.53
C ILE A 36 32.70 -22.22 20.00
N GLN A 37 32.20 -21.16 20.63
CA GLN A 37 32.97 -20.17 21.35
C GLN A 37 33.49 -20.77 22.67
N GLY A 38 34.70 -20.42 23.08
CA GLY A 38 35.40 -20.97 24.25
C GLY A 38 34.95 -20.44 25.60
N HIS A 39 33.88 -19.65 25.66
CA HIS A 39 33.31 -19.15 26.90
C HIS A 39 32.36 -20.13 27.61
N GLY A 40 32.14 -21.31 27.02
CA GLY A 40 31.35 -22.40 27.58
C GLY A 40 31.83 -23.75 27.06
N THR A 41 31.03 -24.79 27.28
CA THR A 41 31.25 -26.13 26.74
C THR A 41 29.93 -26.69 26.18
N LEU A 42 30.03 -27.61 25.22
CA LEU A 42 28.88 -28.27 24.60
C LEU A 42 29.03 -29.79 24.68
N LEU A 43 27.93 -30.47 24.97
CA LEU A 43 27.77 -31.92 24.93
C LEU A 43 26.62 -32.28 23.99
N GLY A 44 26.77 -33.35 23.22
CA GLY A 44 25.66 -33.98 22.48
C GLY A 44 25.38 -35.34 23.08
N ILE A 45 24.14 -35.56 23.49
CA ILE A 45 23.70 -36.75 24.23
C ILE A 45 22.75 -37.55 23.33
N ASP A 46 23.02 -38.84 23.16
CA ASP A 46 22.05 -39.77 22.59
C ASP A 46 20.94 -40.00 23.63
N GLU A 47 19.73 -39.49 23.37
CA GLU A 47 18.64 -39.55 24.35
C GLU A 47 18.25 -40.97 24.78
N PRO A 48 18.17 -41.98 23.89
CA PRO A 48 17.80 -43.34 24.28
C PRO A 48 18.82 -43.99 25.23
N THR A 49 20.12 -43.81 24.99
CA THR A 49 21.17 -44.45 25.79
C THR A 49 21.71 -43.56 26.90
N GLN A 50 21.38 -42.26 26.89
CA GLN A 50 21.95 -41.22 27.75
C GLN A 50 23.50 -41.16 27.67
N THR A 51 24.06 -41.53 26.51
CA THR A 51 25.51 -41.50 26.29
C THR A 51 25.93 -40.20 25.63
N VAL A 52 27.09 -39.66 26.02
CA VAL A 52 27.69 -38.50 25.34
C VAL A 52 28.32 -38.98 24.03
N VAL A 53 27.82 -38.49 22.91
CA VAL A 53 28.25 -38.85 21.54
C VAL A 53 28.98 -37.71 20.84
N LEU A 54 28.79 -36.48 21.30
CA LEU A 54 29.54 -35.28 20.88
C LEU A 54 30.03 -34.53 22.11
N ALA A 55 31.19 -33.89 22.03
CA ALA A 55 31.65 -32.96 23.06
C ALA A 55 32.60 -31.91 22.47
N SER A 56 32.57 -30.69 22.99
CA SER A 56 33.62 -29.72 22.68
C SER A 56 34.97 -30.14 23.25
N GLU A 57 36.07 -29.76 22.59
CA GLU A 57 37.43 -30.17 22.97
C GLU A 57 37.82 -29.79 24.40
N ASN A 58 37.17 -28.77 24.99
CA ASN A 58 37.41 -28.32 26.35
C ASN A 58 36.56 -29.04 27.42
N ALA A 59 35.64 -29.93 27.04
CA ALA A 59 34.62 -30.48 27.94
C ALA A 59 35.19 -31.16 29.19
N ASP A 60 36.19 -32.05 29.03
CA ASP A 60 36.86 -32.72 30.17
C ASP A 60 37.46 -31.70 31.15
N ARG A 61 38.12 -30.66 30.63
CA ARG A 61 38.74 -29.60 31.44
C ARG A 61 37.68 -28.72 32.09
N TRP A 62 36.60 -28.44 31.38
CA TRP A 62 35.51 -27.56 31.82
C TRP A 62 34.71 -28.17 32.96
N LEU A 63 34.44 -29.47 32.88
CA LEU A 63 33.67 -30.22 33.87
C LEU A 63 34.51 -30.67 35.08
N GLY A 64 35.84 -30.48 35.06
CA GLY A 64 36.75 -30.90 36.12
C GLY A 64 37.02 -32.41 36.18
N GLN A 65 36.38 -33.20 35.31
CA GLN A 65 36.46 -34.65 35.26
C GLN A 65 36.32 -35.16 33.82
N ARG A 66 36.74 -36.40 33.57
CA ARG A 66 36.66 -36.99 32.23
C ARG A 66 35.21 -37.34 31.89
N LEU A 67 34.80 -37.12 30.65
CA LEU A 67 33.45 -37.41 30.16
C LEU A 67 33.04 -38.88 30.35
N ARG A 68 33.96 -39.83 30.21
CA ARG A 68 33.70 -41.26 30.46
C ARG A 68 33.38 -41.58 31.93
N ASP A 69 33.76 -40.70 32.84
CA ASP A 69 33.59 -40.85 34.28
C ASP A 69 32.37 -40.03 34.77
N LEU A 70 31.69 -39.27 33.87
CA LEU A 70 30.53 -38.47 34.20
C LEU A 70 29.36 -39.39 34.61
N GLY A 71 28.88 -39.26 35.85
CA GLY A 71 27.76 -40.03 36.35
C GLY A 71 26.46 -39.73 35.61
N ASN A 72 25.70 -40.78 35.26
CA ASN A 72 24.46 -40.67 34.49
C ASN A 72 23.40 -39.84 35.23
N ASP A 73 23.37 -39.86 36.57
CA ASP A 73 22.32 -39.23 37.36
C ASP A 73 22.30 -37.69 37.26
N THR A 74 23.46 -37.02 37.28
CA THR A 74 23.52 -35.54 37.17
C THR A 74 23.14 -35.07 35.77
N LEU A 75 23.64 -35.74 34.72
CA LEU A 75 23.23 -35.44 33.34
C LEU A 75 21.75 -35.73 33.13
N THR A 76 21.28 -36.90 33.56
CA THR A 76 19.87 -37.30 33.46
C THR A 76 18.98 -36.29 34.19
N TRP A 77 19.34 -35.89 35.42
CA TRP A 77 18.60 -34.87 36.16
C TRP A 77 18.56 -33.55 35.39
N THR A 78 19.69 -33.12 34.84
CA THR A 78 19.82 -31.87 34.07
C THR A 78 18.96 -31.89 32.81
N VAL A 79 19.01 -32.99 32.04
CA VAL A 79 18.19 -33.20 30.84
C VAL A 79 16.69 -33.23 31.17
N LEU A 80 16.31 -33.87 32.28
CA LEU A 80 14.92 -33.94 32.73
C LEU A 80 14.39 -32.58 33.23
N HIS A 81 15.16 -31.87 34.06
CA HIS A 81 14.72 -30.62 34.67
C HIS A 81 14.87 -29.41 33.74
N GLY A 82 15.79 -29.50 32.77
CA GLY A 82 15.89 -28.55 31.65
C GLY A 82 14.65 -28.53 30.75
N ALA A 83 13.68 -29.43 30.97
CA ALA A 83 12.37 -29.37 30.33
C ALA A 83 11.49 -28.23 30.84
N ALA A 84 11.58 -27.91 32.13
CA ALA A 84 10.64 -27.02 32.80
C ALA A 84 11.25 -25.64 33.07
N VAL A 85 12.57 -25.51 33.05
CA VAL A 85 13.32 -24.31 33.40
C VAL A 85 14.51 -24.18 32.44
N ASP A 86 14.68 -23.04 31.77
CA ASP A 86 15.82 -22.78 30.87
C ASP A 86 16.44 -21.39 31.13
N PRO A 87 17.75 -21.32 31.40
CA PRO A 87 18.65 -22.39 31.82
C PRO A 87 18.32 -22.99 33.20
N VAL A 88 18.78 -24.21 33.43
CA VAL A 88 18.85 -24.84 34.76
C VAL A 88 20.21 -24.61 35.36
N ARG A 89 20.25 -24.30 36.66
CA ARG A 89 21.51 -24.16 37.38
C ARG A 89 21.93 -25.51 37.96
N VAL A 90 23.14 -25.96 37.61
CA VAL A 90 23.68 -27.27 38.01
C VAL A 90 25.08 -27.10 38.58
N GLU A 91 25.43 -27.92 39.57
CA GLU A 91 26.77 -27.99 40.12
C GLU A 91 27.56 -29.12 39.43
N PHE A 92 28.69 -28.79 38.84
CA PHE A 92 29.68 -29.75 38.34
C PHE A 92 31.01 -29.51 39.05
N ASP A 93 31.53 -30.52 39.75
CA ASP A 93 32.80 -30.47 40.49
C ASP A 93 32.97 -29.21 41.39
N GLY A 94 31.92 -28.87 42.15
CA GLY A 94 31.93 -27.71 43.03
C GLY A 94 31.70 -26.36 42.34
N GLN A 95 31.50 -26.34 41.02
CA GLN A 95 31.25 -25.14 40.24
C GLN A 95 29.80 -25.08 39.76
N MET A 96 29.11 -24.00 40.11
CA MET A 96 27.76 -23.74 39.64
C MET A 96 27.79 -23.18 38.20
N GLN A 97 27.00 -23.77 37.32
CA GLN A 97 26.91 -23.39 35.91
C GLN A 97 25.45 -23.27 35.47
N ASP A 98 25.19 -22.38 34.50
CA ASP A 98 23.91 -22.32 33.83
C ASP A 98 23.94 -23.31 32.65
N VAL A 99 22.98 -24.23 32.62
CA VAL A 99 22.87 -25.29 31.62
C VAL A 99 21.65 -25.07 30.74
N ILE A 100 21.87 -25.10 29.43
CA ILE A 100 20.86 -24.87 28.39
C ILE A 100 20.67 -26.18 27.63
N VAL A 101 19.43 -26.65 27.53
CA VAL A 101 19.09 -27.92 26.88
C VAL A 101 18.29 -27.64 25.61
N HIS A 102 18.85 -27.96 24.45
CA HIS A 102 18.25 -27.70 23.14
C HIS A 102 17.40 -28.88 22.69
N ARG A 103 16.11 -28.85 23.03
CA ARG A 103 15.19 -29.93 22.63
C ARG A 103 14.94 -29.93 21.12
N GLY A 104 14.73 -31.13 20.58
CA GLY A 104 14.46 -31.33 19.16
C GLY A 104 15.70 -31.39 18.28
N THR A 105 16.90 -31.34 18.87
CA THR A 105 18.16 -31.64 18.17
C THR A 105 18.47 -33.13 18.27
N GLU A 106 19.15 -33.67 17.26
CA GLU A 106 19.64 -35.05 17.26
C GLU A 106 21.14 -35.06 16.90
N PRO A 107 22.03 -35.42 17.84
CA PRO A 107 21.77 -35.76 19.25
C PRO A 107 21.28 -34.55 20.07
N LEU A 108 20.78 -34.78 21.29
CA LEU A 108 20.34 -33.71 22.19
C LEU A 108 21.52 -32.84 22.59
N LEU A 109 21.50 -31.55 22.24
CA LEU A 109 22.58 -30.63 22.55
C LEU A 109 22.38 -29.99 23.92
N VAL A 110 23.42 -29.99 24.74
CA VAL A 110 23.47 -29.40 26.08
C VAL A 110 24.66 -28.45 26.15
N GLU A 111 24.40 -27.19 26.47
CA GLU A 111 25.42 -26.16 26.64
C GLU A 111 25.57 -25.79 28.10
N LEU A 112 26.80 -25.52 28.52
CA LEU A 112 27.08 -25.04 29.85
C LEU A 112 27.87 -23.74 29.78
N GLU A 113 27.38 -22.74 30.50
CA GLU A 113 28.01 -21.43 30.66
C GLU A 113 28.29 -21.14 32.14
N PRO A 114 29.38 -20.42 32.46
CA PRO A 114 29.68 -20.05 33.83
C PRO A 114 28.70 -18.97 34.29
N ILE A 115 28.35 -18.98 35.59
CA ILE A 115 27.56 -17.89 36.16
C ILE A 115 28.37 -16.60 36.13
N VAL A 116 27.77 -15.52 35.64
CA VAL A 116 28.37 -14.18 35.65
C VAL A 116 27.95 -13.47 36.94
N PRO A 117 28.86 -13.23 37.91
CA PRO A 117 28.51 -12.60 39.18
C PRO A 117 28.01 -11.16 39.00
N GLY A 118 27.09 -10.72 39.85
CA GLY A 118 26.64 -9.32 39.93
C GLY A 118 25.57 -8.90 38.91
N LEU A 119 25.23 -9.74 37.92
CA LEU A 119 24.19 -9.45 36.91
C LEU A 119 22.84 -10.14 37.18
N GLU A 120 22.68 -10.84 38.30
CA GLU A 120 21.47 -11.62 38.59
C GLU A 120 20.22 -10.73 38.84
N TYR A 121 20.38 -9.55 39.46
CA TYR A 121 19.29 -8.63 39.80
C TYR A 121 18.82 -7.72 38.65
N VAL A 122 19.59 -7.68 37.56
CA VAL A 122 19.42 -6.75 36.44
C VAL A 122 18.11 -7.00 35.65
N ARG A 123 17.49 -8.19 35.81
CA ARG A 123 16.23 -8.54 35.15
C ARG A 123 15.04 -7.69 35.57
N THR A 124 15.06 -7.16 36.80
CA THR A 124 14.03 -6.22 37.25
C THR A 124 14.00 -4.97 36.36
N GLY A 125 15.16 -4.53 35.86
CA GLY A 125 15.28 -3.43 34.92
C GLY A 125 14.58 -3.68 33.58
N VAL A 126 14.52 -4.94 33.14
CA VAL A 126 13.79 -5.36 31.92
C VAL A 126 12.28 -5.21 32.12
N VAL A 127 11.76 -5.67 33.26
CA VAL A 127 10.33 -5.53 33.59
C VAL A 127 9.93 -4.06 33.66
N THR A 128 10.74 -3.23 34.31
CA THR A 128 10.52 -1.77 34.34
C THR A 128 10.60 -1.16 32.95
N ALA A 129 11.56 -1.56 32.10
CA ALA A 129 11.64 -1.07 30.73
C ALA A 129 10.38 -1.39 29.91
N ILE A 130 9.82 -2.60 30.05
CA ILE A 130 8.55 -2.97 29.40
C ILE A 130 7.40 -2.06 29.86
N GLN A 131 7.31 -1.79 31.17
CA GLN A 131 6.28 -0.92 31.73
C GLN A 131 6.41 0.53 31.25
N ASP A 132 7.65 1.04 31.17
CA ASP A 132 7.92 2.42 30.75
C ASP A 132 7.76 2.62 29.23
N LEU A 133 7.94 1.56 28.43
CA LEU A 133 7.69 1.57 26.98
C LEU A 133 6.20 1.49 26.63
N ALA A 134 5.38 0.86 27.48
CA ALA A 134 3.96 0.63 27.23
C ALA A 134 3.13 1.85 26.77
N PRO A 135 3.30 3.07 27.32
CA PRO A 135 2.53 4.24 26.89
C PRO A 135 3.02 4.88 25.59
N LEU A 136 4.18 4.51 25.06
CA LEU A 136 4.75 5.14 23.87
C LEU A 136 4.08 4.62 22.61
N THR A 137 3.70 5.53 21.71
CA THR A 137 2.99 5.19 20.46
C THR A 137 3.72 5.66 19.21
N ASP A 138 4.79 6.44 19.35
CA ASP A 138 5.63 6.88 18.24
C ASP A 138 6.77 5.88 18.02
N ALA A 139 6.99 5.50 16.76
CA ALA A 139 7.97 4.46 16.42
C ALA A 139 9.41 4.89 16.69
N ASP A 140 9.75 6.17 16.48
CA ASP A 140 11.12 6.67 16.67
C ASP A 140 11.42 6.86 18.16
N GLU A 141 10.44 7.34 18.92
CA GLU A 141 10.51 7.41 20.38
C GLU A 141 10.66 6.01 21.01
N LEU A 142 9.89 5.03 20.55
CA LEU A 142 9.99 3.63 21.00
C LEU A 142 11.38 3.05 20.78
N ARG A 143 11.95 3.20 19.58
CA ARG A 143 13.29 2.67 19.25
C ARG A 143 14.38 3.32 20.09
N THR A 144 14.35 4.65 20.20
CA THR A 144 15.32 5.43 20.97
C THR A 144 15.25 5.08 22.46
N PHE A 145 14.04 5.05 23.02
CA PHE A 145 13.84 4.70 24.42
C PHE A 145 14.29 3.26 24.72
N ALA A 146 13.93 2.30 23.86
CA ALA A 146 14.34 0.91 24.00
C ALA A 146 15.88 0.75 23.93
N ALA A 147 16.54 1.39 22.96
CA ALA A 147 18.01 1.39 22.87
C ALA A 147 18.66 1.92 24.15
N ARG A 148 18.12 3.00 24.73
CA ARG A 148 18.66 3.59 25.96
C ARG A 148 18.50 2.65 27.14
N ARG A 149 17.31 2.06 27.31
CA ARG A 149 17.05 1.07 28.38
C ARG A 149 17.93 -0.16 28.24
N LEU A 150 18.12 -0.66 27.01
CA LEU A 150 19.03 -1.76 26.75
C LEU A 150 20.48 -1.40 27.10
N LYS A 151 20.93 -0.19 26.81
CA LYS A 151 22.27 0.28 27.21
C LYS A 151 22.42 0.31 28.72
N GLU A 152 21.43 0.85 29.44
CA GLU A 152 21.42 0.91 30.91
C GLU A 152 21.39 -0.49 31.55
N ILE A 153 20.60 -1.42 31.00
CA ILE A 153 20.44 -2.79 31.51
C ILE A 153 21.70 -3.62 31.22
N THR A 154 22.22 -3.57 30.00
CA THR A 154 23.33 -4.42 29.56
C THR A 154 24.70 -3.84 29.93
N GLY A 155 24.78 -2.51 30.05
CA GLY A 155 25.98 -1.71 30.24
C GLY A 155 26.97 -1.76 29.08
N PHE A 156 26.53 -2.19 27.89
CA PHE A 156 27.34 -2.12 26.67
C PHE A 156 27.66 -0.66 26.32
N ASP A 157 28.73 -0.43 25.56
CA ASP A 157 29.16 0.95 25.24
C ASP A 157 28.21 1.60 24.24
N ARG A 158 27.63 0.78 23.35
CA ARG A 158 26.69 1.19 22.32
C ARG A 158 25.52 0.22 22.20
N VAL A 159 24.32 0.73 21.96
CA VAL A 159 23.14 -0.01 21.53
C VAL A 159 22.55 0.67 20.31
N MET A 160 22.50 -0.07 19.20
CA MET A 160 21.94 0.38 17.94
C MET A 160 20.61 -0.32 17.69
N CYS A 161 19.64 0.41 17.13
CA CYS A 161 18.47 -0.18 16.48
C CYS A 161 18.68 -0.14 14.97
N TYR A 162 18.81 -1.31 14.36
CA TYR A 162 18.85 -1.52 12.93
C TYR A 162 17.44 -1.72 12.39
N HIS A 163 17.10 -1.05 11.28
CA HIS A 163 15.91 -1.30 10.48
C HIS A 163 16.30 -1.87 9.12
N PHE A 164 15.67 -2.96 8.70
CA PHE A 164 15.88 -3.51 7.36
C PHE A 164 14.90 -2.90 6.36
N HIS A 165 15.44 -2.47 5.22
CA HIS A 165 14.68 -2.00 4.06
C HIS A 165 14.33 -3.15 3.11
N PRO A 166 13.35 -3.00 2.20
CA PRO A 166 12.89 -4.07 1.32
C PRO A 166 13.95 -4.68 0.39
N ASP A 167 14.96 -3.91 -0.01
CA ASP A 167 16.11 -4.35 -0.80
C ASP A 167 17.19 -5.06 0.05
N GLY A 168 16.95 -5.20 1.35
CA GLY A 168 17.77 -5.94 2.30
C GLY A 168 18.88 -5.15 2.96
N HIS A 169 19.11 -3.89 2.59
CA HIS A 169 20.07 -3.04 3.29
C HIS A 169 19.50 -2.62 4.66
N GLY A 170 20.40 -2.25 5.59
CA GLY A 170 20.04 -1.84 6.94
C GLY A 170 20.26 -0.35 7.16
N GLU A 171 19.49 0.28 8.05
CA GLU A 171 19.67 1.65 8.51
C GLU A 171 19.70 1.72 10.05
N ILE A 172 20.58 2.54 10.61
CA ILE A 172 20.58 2.82 12.05
C ILE A 172 19.54 3.87 12.39
N VAL A 173 18.44 3.44 13.00
CA VAL A 173 17.30 4.30 13.38
C VAL A 173 17.30 4.68 14.86
N ALA A 174 18.23 4.12 15.65
CA ALA A 174 18.59 4.61 16.99
C ALA A 174 20.04 4.24 17.31
N ASP A 175 20.78 5.12 17.99
CA ASP A 175 22.20 4.92 18.32
C ASP A 175 22.54 5.52 19.69
N GLU A 176 22.35 4.73 20.74
CA GLU A 176 22.69 5.10 22.12
C GLU A 176 24.12 4.63 22.40
N ARG A 177 25.02 5.54 22.77
CA ARG A 177 26.47 5.26 22.84
C ARG A 177 27.18 6.04 23.93
N GLU A 178 28.40 5.62 24.26
CA GLU A 178 29.28 6.43 25.09
C GLU A 178 29.65 7.75 24.39
N PRO A 179 29.81 8.87 25.13
CA PRO A 179 29.98 10.20 24.54
C PRO A 179 31.18 10.37 23.61
N ASP A 180 32.21 9.54 23.78
CA ASP A 180 33.46 9.56 23.01
C ASP A 180 33.38 8.80 21.68
N MET A 181 32.29 8.07 21.41
CA MET A 181 32.15 7.27 20.20
C MET A 181 31.45 8.04 19.07
N GLU A 182 31.89 7.82 17.82
CA GLU A 182 31.30 8.46 16.63
C GLU A 182 29.84 8.04 16.40
N PRO A 183 28.91 8.97 16.10
CA PRO A 183 27.51 8.65 15.86
C PRO A 183 27.30 7.82 14.60
N TYR A 184 26.45 6.79 14.67
CA TYR A 184 26.03 5.99 13.51
C TYR A 184 24.57 6.24 13.09
N LEU A 185 23.82 7.07 13.83
CA LEU A 185 22.42 7.38 13.51
C LEU A 185 22.24 7.87 12.07
N GLY A 186 21.29 7.29 11.34
CA GLY A 186 20.98 7.59 9.94
C GLY A 186 21.96 7.01 8.92
N LEU A 187 22.95 6.21 9.35
CA LEU A 187 23.89 5.55 8.44
C LEU A 187 23.36 4.19 7.99
N HIS A 188 23.60 3.87 6.72
CA HIS A 188 23.17 2.66 6.06
C HIS A 188 24.28 1.59 6.01
N PHE A 189 23.86 0.33 5.99
CA PHE A 189 24.69 -0.87 5.91
C PHE A 189 24.25 -1.70 4.70
N PRO A 190 25.16 -2.18 3.84
CA PRO A 190 24.81 -3.02 2.71
C PRO A 190 24.21 -4.36 3.17
N ALA A 191 23.39 -4.97 2.31
CA ALA A 191 22.71 -6.24 2.60
C ALA A 191 23.67 -7.40 2.91
N SER A 192 24.89 -7.36 2.37
CA SER A 192 25.97 -8.33 2.57
C SER A 192 26.57 -8.33 3.98
N ASP A 193 26.39 -7.26 4.77
CA ASP A 193 26.88 -7.23 6.16
C ASP A 193 26.15 -8.22 7.07
N ILE A 194 24.88 -8.51 6.76
CA ILE A 194 24.06 -9.50 7.44
C ILE A 194 23.39 -10.36 6.37
N PRO A 195 24.04 -11.39 5.83
CA PRO A 195 23.56 -12.15 4.68
C PRO A 195 22.25 -12.90 4.99
N SER A 196 21.53 -13.31 3.95
CA SER A 196 20.19 -13.91 4.07
C SER A 196 20.15 -15.13 4.99
N GLN A 197 21.16 -16.02 4.98
CA GLN A 197 21.17 -17.18 5.88
C GLN A 197 21.41 -16.78 7.35
N ALA A 198 22.11 -15.68 7.61
CA ALA A 198 22.25 -15.13 8.96
C ALA A 198 20.93 -14.49 9.43
N ARG A 199 20.21 -13.78 8.54
CA ARG A 199 18.87 -13.23 8.82
C ARG A 199 17.86 -14.33 9.13
N ALA A 200 17.88 -15.44 8.37
CA ALA A 200 17.03 -16.60 8.61
C ALA A 200 17.25 -17.19 10.01
N LEU A 201 18.50 -17.28 10.47
CA LEU A 201 18.80 -17.74 11.83
C LEU A 201 18.23 -16.84 12.92
N TYR A 202 18.12 -15.52 12.72
CA TYR A 202 17.47 -14.62 13.69
C TYR A 202 15.95 -14.83 13.79
N ILE A 203 15.34 -15.40 12.76
CA ILE A 203 13.92 -15.78 12.79
C ILE A 203 13.73 -17.02 13.68
N GLU A 204 14.64 -18.00 13.57
CA GLU A 204 14.59 -19.21 14.40
C GLU A 204 15.08 -18.99 15.84
N LYS A 205 16.18 -18.24 16.02
CA LYS A 205 16.81 -17.95 17.30
C LYS A 205 16.92 -16.43 17.48
N ARG A 206 16.09 -15.89 18.38
CA ARG A 206 15.88 -14.44 18.55
C ARG A 206 17.10 -13.65 19.03
N SER A 207 18.15 -14.29 19.57
CA SER A 207 19.37 -13.60 19.97
C SER A 207 20.65 -14.27 19.51
N ARG A 208 21.71 -13.46 19.41
CA ARG A 208 23.05 -13.93 19.07
C ARG A 208 24.08 -13.18 19.90
N ALA A 209 24.88 -13.91 20.67
CA ALA A 209 25.97 -13.38 21.48
C ALA A 209 27.34 -13.75 20.91
N ILE A 210 28.21 -12.75 20.79
CA ILE A 210 29.62 -12.87 20.41
C ILE A 210 30.43 -12.23 21.54
N VAL A 211 31.08 -13.06 22.33
CA VAL A 211 31.68 -12.62 23.60
C VAL A 211 33.06 -12.01 23.40
N ASP A 212 33.83 -12.57 22.49
CA ASP A 212 35.22 -12.23 22.26
C ASP A 212 35.55 -12.41 20.78
N THR A 213 35.97 -11.33 20.12
CA THR A 213 36.36 -11.38 18.71
C THR A 213 37.71 -12.05 18.45
N ASP A 214 38.53 -12.21 19.48
CA ASP A 214 39.84 -12.85 19.41
C ASP A 214 39.76 -14.36 19.72
N ASP A 215 38.59 -14.86 20.11
CA ASP A 215 38.34 -16.29 20.31
C ASP A 215 38.26 -17.02 18.96
N PRO A 216 39.24 -17.89 18.62
CA PRO A 216 39.20 -18.61 17.37
C PRO A 216 38.10 -19.68 17.34
N GLY A 217 37.48 -20.01 18.47
CA GLY A 217 36.54 -21.10 18.66
C GLY A 217 37.21 -22.44 19.00
N LEU A 218 36.41 -23.39 19.45
CA LEU A 218 36.80 -24.72 19.91
C LEU A 218 36.09 -25.79 19.08
N ALA A 219 36.78 -26.86 18.70
CA ALA A 219 36.17 -27.93 17.91
C ALA A 219 35.11 -28.70 18.71
N VAL A 220 34.02 -29.08 18.02
CA VAL A 220 33.08 -30.09 18.50
C VAL A 220 33.53 -31.44 17.96
N LEU A 221 33.92 -32.33 18.86
CA LEU A 221 34.47 -33.64 18.56
C LEU A 221 33.37 -34.69 18.56
N SER A 222 33.40 -35.55 17.54
CA SER A 222 32.63 -36.78 17.57
C SER A 222 33.33 -37.84 18.41
N LEU A 223 32.59 -38.41 19.36
CA LEU A 223 33.07 -39.51 20.20
C LEU A 223 32.71 -40.88 19.62
N LEU A 224 31.85 -40.93 18.60
CA LEU A 224 31.47 -42.13 17.87
C LEU A 224 31.76 -41.99 16.36
N PRO A 225 32.24 -43.04 15.66
CA PRO A 225 32.57 -42.96 14.23
C PRO A 225 31.43 -42.49 13.32
N GLU A 226 30.17 -42.68 13.73
CA GLU A 226 28.97 -42.40 12.92
C GLU A 226 28.15 -41.21 13.41
N ALA A 227 28.66 -40.37 14.32
CA ALA A 227 27.88 -39.23 14.79
C ALA A 227 27.68 -38.18 13.67
N PRO A 228 26.47 -37.62 13.54
CA PRO A 228 26.17 -36.62 12.51
C PRO A 228 26.91 -35.31 12.77
N ILE A 229 27.09 -34.52 11.70
CA ILE A 229 27.53 -33.12 11.83
C ILE A 229 26.44 -32.38 12.61
N ALA A 230 26.81 -31.83 13.77
CA ALA A 230 25.86 -31.14 14.62
C ALA A 230 25.37 -29.83 13.98
N ASP A 231 24.05 -29.72 13.86
CA ASP A 231 23.38 -28.43 13.64
C ASP A 231 23.47 -27.60 14.92
N LEU A 232 24.24 -26.51 14.87
CA LEU A 232 24.45 -25.62 15.99
C LEU A 232 23.57 -24.36 15.90
N GLY A 233 22.68 -24.26 14.91
CA GLY A 233 21.93 -23.03 14.59
C GLY A 233 21.23 -22.40 15.78
N LEU A 234 20.63 -23.22 16.64
CA LEU A 234 19.87 -22.80 17.83
C LEU A 234 20.72 -22.68 19.10
N THR A 235 22.00 -23.08 19.06
CA THR A 235 22.91 -23.06 20.23
C THR A 235 23.40 -21.64 20.55
N GLU A 236 23.65 -21.32 21.82
CA GLU A 236 24.19 -20.04 22.27
C GLU A 236 25.67 -19.89 21.93
N LEU A 237 26.43 -20.98 22.07
CA LEU A 237 27.87 -21.03 21.94
C LEU A 237 28.33 -21.23 20.50
N ARG A 238 27.46 -21.38 19.49
CA ARG A 238 27.85 -21.53 18.08
C ARG A 238 29.00 -20.60 17.70
N ALA A 239 30.03 -21.11 17.04
CA ALA A 239 31.15 -20.30 16.57
C ALA A 239 30.71 -19.27 15.51
N VAL A 240 31.50 -18.23 15.36
CA VAL A 240 31.24 -17.11 14.43
C VAL A 240 32.11 -17.27 13.18
N SER A 241 31.58 -16.85 12.04
CA SER A 241 32.37 -16.71 10.81
C SER A 241 33.63 -15.86 11.07
N PRO A 242 34.83 -16.32 10.68
CA PRO A 242 36.05 -15.52 10.78
C PRO A 242 35.95 -14.17 10.06
N HIS A 243 35.18 -14.10 8.97
CA HIS A 243 34.92 -12.86 8.25
C HIS A 243 34.13 -11.86 9.11
N HIS A 244 33.12 -12.33 9.84
CA HIS A 244 32.35 -11.48 10.75
C HIS A 244 33.16 -11.07 11.98
N LEU A 245 34.02 -11.93 12.52
CA LEU A 245 34.94 -11.56 13.61
C LEU A 245 35.90 -10.44 13.17
N GLN A 246 36.44 -10.50 11.95
CA GLN A 246 37.27 -9.43 11.39
C GLN A 246 36.46 -8.15 11.15
N PHE A 247 35.22 -8.25 10.67
CA PHE A 247 34.31 -7.12 10.50
C PHE A 247 34.10 -6.35 11.82
N MET A 248 33.80 -7.07 12.91
CA MET A 248 33.63 -6.49 14.24
C MET A 248 34.89 -5.79 14.74
N ARG A 249 36.07 -6.42 14.57
CA ARG A 249 37.36 -5.82 14.94
C ARG A 249 37.64 -4.54 14.16
N ASN A 250 37.35 -4.52 12.85
CA ASN A 250 37.48 -3.31 12.02
C ASN A 250 36.56 -2.17 12.50
N MET A 251 35.40 -2.51 13.09
CA MET A 251 34.46 -1.55 13.69
C MET A 251 34.80 -1.19 15.14
N GLY A 252 35.89 -1.72 15.70
CA GLY A 252 36.32 -1.46 17.08
C GLY A 252 35.47 -2.16 18.16
N GLN A 253 34.82 -3.27 17.80
CA GLN A 253 33.94 -4.04 18.70
C GLN A 253 34.62 -5.35 19.10
N ALA A 254 34.81 -5.56 20.40
CA ALA A 254 35.35 -6.81 20.94
C ALA A 254 34.25 -7.80 21.36
N SER A 255 33.05 -7.29 21.63
CA SER A 255 31.89 -8.10 22.01
C SER A 255 30.59 -7.48 21.51
N THR A 256 29.67 -8.32 21.05
CA THR A 256 28.31 -7.91 20.67
C THR A 256 27.25 -8.89 21.13
N VAL A 257 26.07 -8.37 21.44
CA VAL A 257 24.85 -9.19 21.56
C VAL A 257 23.73 -8.53 20.77
N SER A 258 23.11 -9.30 19.89
CA SER A 258 22.03 -8.84 19.01
C SER A 258 20.72 -9.54 19.31
N PHE A 259 19.60 -8.82 19.17
CA PHE A 259 18.23 -9.31 19.40
C PHE A 259 17.36 -8.97 18.19
N GLY A 260 16.74 -9.98 17.59
CA GLY A 260 15.86 -9.86 16.43
C GLY A 260 14.54 -9.19 16.76
N LEU A 261 14.16 -8.20 15.95
CA LEU A 261 12.82 -7.64 15.92
C LEU A 261 12.06 -8.34 14.80
N VAL A 262 11.15 -9.24 15.18
CA VAL A 262 10.39 -10.04 14.24
C VAL A 262 8.91 -9.72 14.33
N ILE A 263 8.31 -9.44 13.17
CA ILE A 263 6.89 -9.14 13.01
C ILE A 263 6.38 -10.10 11.92
N GLN A 264 5.36 -10.91 12.23
CA GLN A 264 4.76 -11.86 11.27
C GLN A 264 5.79 -12.75 10.55
N ASP A 265 6.72 -13.33 11.31
CA ASP A 265 7.82 -14.18 10.83
C ASP A 265 8.86 -13.49 9.91
N GLU A 266 8.79 -12.17 9.78
CA GLU A 266 9.78 -11.36 9.05
C GLU A 266 10.71 -10.60 10.01
N LEU A 267 12.01 -10.64 9.74
CA LEU A 267 13.01 -9.87 10.49
C LEU A 267 13.02 -8.41 10.01
N VAL A 268 12.32 -7.53 10.74
CA VAL A 268 12.19 -6.10 10.39
C VAL A 268 13.33 -5.24 10.93
N GLY A 269 14.11 -5.77 11.87
CA GLY A 269 15.22 -5.04 12.49
C GLY A 269 15.97 -5.84 13.56
N LEU A 270 16.97 -5.21 14.16
CA LEU A 270 17.79 -5.78 15.23
C LEU A 270 18.10 -4.70 16.28
N PHE A 271 18.08 -5.06 17.56
CA PHE A 271 18.86 -4.33 18.55
C PHE A 271 20.24 -4.96 18.66
N THR A 272 21.31 -4.20 18.45
CA THR A 272 22.69 -4.68 18.59
C THR A 272 23.41 -3.89 19.66
N CYS A 273 23.80 -4.58 20.72
CA CYS A 273 24.64 -4.06 21.79
C CYS A 273 26.10 -4.34 21.43
N ALA A 274 26.97 -3.33 21.42
CA ALA A 274 28.39 -3.44 21.10
C ALA A 274 29.28 -2.88 22.22
N HIS A 275 30.40 -3.55 22.51
CA HIS A 275 31.33 -3.17 23.57
C HIS A 275 32.77 -3.22 23.08
N ARG A 276 33.61 -2.30 23.57
CA ARG A 276 35.03 -2.20 23.21
C ARG A 276 35.89 -3.28 23.84
N THR A 277 35.42 -3.92 24.90
CA THR A 277 36.11 -5.04 25.58
C THR A 277 35.22 -6.27 25.64
N VAL A 278 35.84 -7.42 25.91
CA VAL A 278 35.14 -8.69 26.15
C VAL A 278 34.06 -8.50 27.21
N ARG A 279 32.83 -8.91 26.89
CA ARG A 279 31.68 -8.79 27.80
C ARG A 279 30.74 -9.97 27.63
N ARG A 280 30.22 -10.47 28.73
CA ARG A 280 29.28 -11.61 28.76
C ARG A 280 27.95 -11.18 29.33
N LEU A 281 26.86 -11.57 28.67
CA LEU A 281 25.51 -11.45 29.21
C LEU A 281 25.02 -12.84 29.67
N PRO A 282 24.53 -12.98 30.92
CA PRO A 282 23.96 -14.23 31.40
C PRO A 282 22.85 -14.73 30.47
N PRO A 283 22.73 -16.06 30.23
CA PRO A 283 21.69 -16.60 29.36
C PRO A 283 20.28 -16.14 29.74
N LEU A 284 19.94 -16.14 31.04
CA LEU A 284 18.62 -15.69 31.49
C LEU A 284 18.35 -14.19 31.24
N LEU A 285 19.38 -13.34 31.27
CA LEU A 285 19.22 -11.92 30.92
C LEU A 285 19.00 -11.78 29.42
N ARG A 286 19.70 -12.56 28.58
CA ARG A 286 19.43 -12.63 27.14
C ARG A 286 17.99 -13.03 26.85
N ARG A 287 17.48 -14.09 27.48
CA ARG A 287 16.06 -14.51 27.38
C ARG A 287 15.09 -13.41 27.79
N SER A 288 15.38 -12.68 28.87
CA SER A 288 14.54 -11.57 29.32
C SER A 288 14.53 -10.42 28.30
N ILE A 289 15.68 -10.12 27.69
CA ILE A 289 15.78 -9.08 26.65
C ILE A 289 15.11 -9.52 25.34
N GLU A 290 15.14 -10.81 24.99
CA GLU A 290 14.37 -11.35 23.85
C GLU A 290 12.87 -11.06 24.01
N VAL A 291 12.32 -11.19 25.22
CA VAL A 291 10.93 -10.81 25.53
C VAL A 291 10.71 -9.31 25.35
N LEU A 292 11.62 -8.47 25.85
CA LEU A 292 11.55 -7.00 25.67
C LEU A 292 11.62 -6.62 24.18
N ALA A 293 12.54 -7.20 23.41
CA ALA A 293 12.66 -6.97 21.97
C ALA A 293 11.39 -7.39 21.23
N SER A 294 10.78 -8.51 21.62
CA SER A 294 9.50 -8.99 21.05
C SER A 294 8.35 -8.04 21.37
N GLN A 295 8.29 -7.51 22.60
CA GLN A 295 7.32 -6.49 23.00
C GLN A 295 7.48 -5.19 22.19
N VAL A 296 8.72 -4.73 21.99
CA VAL A 296 9.01 -3.56 21.15
C VAL A 296 8.60 -3.82 19.71
N ALA A 297 8.91 -4.98 19.13
CA ALA A 297 8.50 -5.34 17.77
C ALA A 297 6.96 -5.29 17.60
N MET A 298 6.20 -5.82 18.57
CA MET A 298 4.74 -5.76 18.56
C MET A 298 4.21 -4.31 18.64
N GLN A 299 4.82 -3.46 19.48
CA GLN A 299 4.42 -2.06 19.58
C GLN A 299 4.76 -1.26 18.32
N LEU A 300 5.93 -1.51 17.70
CA LEU A 300 6.30 -0.92 16.42
C LEU A 300 5.32 -1.33 15.32
N ALA A 301 4.92 -2.60 15.27
CA ALA A 301 3.89 -3.07 14.35
C ALA A 301 2.58 -2.29 14.53
N SER A 302 2.14 -2.13 15.78
CA SER A 302 0.91 -1.41 16.10
C SER A 302 1.00 0.09 15.76
N ALA A 303 2.11 0.74 16.11
CA ALA A 303 2.34 2.15 15.81
C ALA A 303 2.35 2.43 14.30
N ASN A 304 3.05 1.59 13.53
CA ASN A 304 3.11 1.70 12.08
C ASN A 304 1.73 1.44 11.44
N GLU A 305 0.96 0.48 11.95
CA GLU A 305 -0.39 0.21 11.48
C GLU A 305 -1.34 1.40 11.71
N ILE A 306 -1.30 1.98 12.91
CA ILE A 306 -2.11 3.17 13.23
C ILE A 306 -1.72 4.34 12.32
N LYS A 307 -0.42 4.55 12.09
CA LYS A 307 0.09 5.59 11.19
C LYS A 307 -0.41 5.36 9.75
N ARG A 308 -0.37 4.11 9.27
CA ARG A 308 -0.87 3.71 7.94
C ARG A 308 -2.36 3.99 7.80
N LEU A 309 -3.18 3.55 8.75
CA LEU A 309 -4.64 3.73 8.71
C LEU A 309 -5.05 5.20 8.75
N ARG A 310 -4.38 6.03 9.58
CA ARG A 310 -4.62 7.48 9.61
C ARG A 310 -4.31 8.12 8.25
N ARG A 311 -3.15 7.77 7.66
CA ARG A 311 -2.75 8.24 6.35
C ARG A 311 -3.76 7.84 5.25
N GLN A 312 -4.27 6.61 5.27
CA GLN A 312 -5.28 6.14 4.32
C GLN A 312 -6.60 6.91 4.45
N LEU A 313 -7.04 7.20 5.68
CA LEU A 313 -8.23 8.03 5.92
C LEU A 313 -8.04 9.45 5.37
N GLU A 314 -6.92 10.09 5.68
CA GLU A 314 -6.59 11.44 5.19
C GLU A 314 -6.46 11.49 3.66
N ALA A 315 -5.88 10.45 3.04
CA ALA A 315 -5.79 10.33 1.59
C ALA A 315 -7.18 10.19 0.95
N ARG A 316 -8.05 9.35 1.52
CA ARG A 316 -9.43 9.18 1.07
C ARG A 316 -10.23 10.47 1.13
N GLU A 317 -10.13 11.23 2.23
CA GLU A 317 -10.80 12.52 2.37
C GLU A 317 -10.33 13.53 1.32
N ARG A 318 -9.01 13.59 1.07
CA ARG A 318 -8.43 14.46 0.03
C ARG A 318 -8.92 14.06 -1.36
N ARG A 319 -8.89 12.77 -1.72
CA ARG A 319 -9.42 12.27 -3.00
C ARG A 319 -10.89 12.61 -3.19
N ALA A 320 -11.72 12.33 -2.18
CA ALA A 320 -13.15 12.66 -2.24
C ALA A 320 -13.39 14.15 -2.49
N SER A 321 -12.55 15.03 -1.93
CA SER A 321 -12.67 16.48 -2.16
C SER A 321 -12.35 16.93 -3.59
N ILE A 322 -11.52 16.18 -4.33
CA ILE A 322 -11.18 16.44 -5.73
C ILE A 322 -12.19 15.80 -6.69
N VAL A 323 -12.73 14.63 -6.34
CA VAL A 323 -13.63 13.87 -7.19
C VAL A 323 -15.07 14.38 -7.08
N ALA A 324 -15.52 14.85 -5.91
CA ALA A 324 -16.90 15.30 -5.70
C ALA A 324 -17.40 16.35 -6.72
N PRO A 325 -16.62 17.36 -7.15
CA PRO A 325 -17.07 18.31 -8.18
C PRO A 325 -17.34 17.69 -9.55
N LEU A 326 -16.78 16.51 -9.87
CA LEU A 326 -16.99 15.83 -11.16
C LEU A 326 -18.44 15.35 -11.37
N TYR A 327 -19.20 15.17 -10.29
CA TYR A 327 -20.65 14.88 -10.38
C TYR A 327 -21.46 16.04 -10.95
N GLY A 328 -20.90 17.26 -10.98
CA GLY A 328 -21.50 18.41 -11.63
C GLY A 328 -21.28 18.44 -13.14
N ARG A 329 -21.82 19.47 -13.81
CA ARG A 329 -21.69 19.68 -15.27
C ARG A 329 -20.37 20.38 -15.69
N GLY A 330 -19.39 20.51 -14.80
CA GLY A 330 -18.11 21.17 -15.10
C GLY A 330 -17.21 20.36 -16.04
N VAL A 331 -16.21 21.00 -16.65
CA VAL A 331 -15.25 20.30 -17.52
C VAL A 331 -14.22 19.54 -16.65
N PRO A 332 -14.02 18.22 -16.81
CA PRO A 332 -13.14 17.45 -15.94
C PRO A 332 -11.71 18.00 -15.84
N ALA A 333 -11.14 18.48 -16.95
CA ALA A 333 -9.81 19.10 -16.95
C ALA A 333 -9.75 20.38 -16.11
N GLU A 334 -10.75 21.25 -16.22
CA GLU A 334 -10.81 22.47 -15.39
C GLU A 334 -10.96 22.16 -13.91
N ILE A 335 -11.60 21.04 -13.56
CA ILE A 335 -11.78 20.60 -12.17
C ILE A 335 -10.48 19.99 -11.63
N LEU A 336 -9.91 19.02 -12.36
CA LEU A 336 -8.84 18.17 -11.85
C LEU A 336 -7.45 18.81 -11.92
N VAL A 337 -7.19 19.63 -12.94
CA VAL A 337 -5.88 20.26 -13.15
C VAL A 337 -5.92 21.79 -13.17
N GLY A 338 -7.07 22.40 -13.48
CA GLY A 338 -7.25 23.86 -13.49
C GLY A 338 -7.91 24.47 -12.25
N GLY A 339 -8.34 23.63 -11.30
CA GLY A 339 -9.20 24.03 -10.19
C GLY A 339 -8.48 24.72 -9.03
N VAL A 340 -9.25 25.21 -8.06
CA VAL A 340 -8.71 25.75 -6.79
C VAL A 340 -7.97 24.67 -5.99
N LYS A 341 -8.47 23.44 -6.06
CA LYS A 341 -7.75 22.24 -5.65
C LYS A 341 -7.64 21.33 -6.86
N THR A 342 -6.48 20.71 -7.01
CA THR A 342 -6.11 19.87 -8.15
C THR A 342 -5.68 18.49 -7.66
N VAL A 343 -5.41 17.59 -8.60
CA VAL A 343 -4.83 16.27 -8.29
C VAL A 343 -3.49 16.34 -7.55
N LEU A 344 -2.75 17.45 -7.66
CA LEU A 344 -1.49 17.68 -6.92
C LEU A 344 -1.68 17.97 -5.43
N ASP A 345 -2.88 18.37 -4.99
CA ASP A 345 -3.19 18.53 -3.55
C ASP A 345 -3.39 17.18 -2.85
N VAL A 346 -3.67 16.14 -3.63
CA VAL A 346 -3.78 14.76 -3.16
C VAL A 346 -2.43 14.08 -3.25
N ILE A 347 -1.80 14.16 -4.42
CA ILE A 347 -0.54 13.47 -4.74
C ILE A 347 0.59 14.50 -4.78
N PRO A 348 1.54 14.45 -3.83
CA PRO A 348 2.69 15.35 -3.85
C PRO A 348 3.63 14.95 -4.99
N ALA A 349 3.50 15.64 -6.11
CA ALA A 349 4.31 15.48 -7.32
C ALA A 349 4.66 16.87 -7.87
N ASP A 350 5.68 16.94 -8.72
CA ASP A 350 6.12 18.22 -9.28
C ASP A 350 5.16 18.70 -10.37
N GLY A 351 4.57 17.77 -11.13
CA GLY A 351 3.56 18.05 -12.14
C GLY A 351 2.59 16.90 -12.33
N ALA A 352 1.46 17.21 -12.96
CA ALA A 352 0.45 16.23 -13.34
C ALA A 352 -0.09 16.51 -14.74
N TYR A 353 -0.57 15.46 -15.42
CA TYR A 353 -1.28 15.54 -16.68
C TYR A 353 -2.60 14.78 -16.61
N LEU A 354 -3.60 15.33 -17.28
CA LEU A 354 -4.84 14.64 -17.59
C LEU A 354 -5.02 14.62 -19.11
N ARG A 355 -5.01 13.44 -19.72
CA ARG A 355 -5.42 13.24 -21.10
C ARG A 355 -6.85 12.70 -21.10
N ILE A 356 -7.78 13.48 -21.65
CA ILE A 356 -9.20 13.12 -21.74
C ILE A 356 -9.76 13.58 -23.07
N GLY A 357 -10.44 12.69 -23.81
CA GLY A 357 -11.07 13.02 -25.10
C GLY A 357 -10.06 13.55 -26.14
N GLY A 358 -8.84 12.99 -26.13
CA GLY A 358 -7.75 13.37 -27.04
C GLY A 358 -7.06 14.70 -26.72
N SER A 359 -7.51 15.45 -25.72
CA SER A 359 -6.85 16.67 -25.24
C SER A 359 -6.05 16.38 -23.99
N ILE A 360 -4.86 16.97 -23.89
CA ILE A 360 -4.00 16.87 -22.71
C ILE A 360 -3.98 18.21 -21.99
N HIS A 361 -4.05 18.15 -20.67
CA HIS A 361 -4.01 19.31 -19.78
C HIS A 361 -3.01 19.03 -18.67
N SER A 362 -2.32 20.06 -18.19
CA SER A 362 -1.27 19.93 -17.19
C SER A 362 -1.45 20.86 -15.98
N ALA A 363 -0.85 20.46 -14.86
CA ALA A 363 -0.74 21.25 -13.63
C ALA A 363 0.68 21.12 -13.04
N GLY A 364 1.12 22.14 -12.33
CA GLY A 364 2.44 22.19 -11.69
C GLY A 364 3.60 22.38 -12.67
N THR A 365 4.78 21.91 -12.27
CA THR A 365 6.01 21.88 -13.08
C THR A 365 5.98 20.64 -13.98
N ALA A 366 5.28 20.77 -15.10
CA ALA A 366 5.10 19.71 -16.07
C ALA A 366 5.94 19.97 -17.34
N PRO A 367 6.72 19.00 -17.85
CA PRO A 367 7.30 19.06 -19.19
C PRO A 367 6.29 19.30 -20.32
N SER A 368 6.79 19.38 -21.55
CA SER A 368 5.97 19.54 -22.77
C SER A 368 4.85 18.49 -22.87
N GLU A 369 3.60 18.95 -22.94
CA GLU A 369 2.40 18.14 -23.22
C GLU A 369 2.53 17.30 -24.50
N ARG A 370 3.23 17.82 -25.51
CA ARG A 370 3.49 17.09 -26.77
C ARG A 370 4.45 15.91 -26.57
N SER A 371 5.45 16.06 -25.70
CA SER A 371 6.36 14.95 -25.37
C SER A 371 5.63 13.91 -24.54
N MET A 372 4.84 14.34 -23.54
CA MET A 372 4.04 13.44 -22.72
C MET A 372 3.05 12.63 -23.57
N SER A 373 2.35 13.26 -24.52
CA SER A 373 1.41 12.54 -25.39
C SER A 373 2.08 11.40 -26.18
N ARG A 374 3.31 11.59 -26.67
CA ARG A 374 4.03 10.55 -27.42
C ARG A 374 4.36 9.35 -26.55
N ILE A 375 4.79 9.58 -25.31
CA ILE A 375 5.07 8.50 -24.36
C ILE A 375 3.78 7.75 -24.02
N LEU A 376 2.69 8.47 -23.75
CA LEU A 376 1.39 7.85 -23.46
C LEU A 376 0.81 7.02 -24.62
N ASP A 377 1.25 7.26 -25.87
CA ASP A 377 0.87 6.45 -27.03
C ASP A 377 1.68 5.14 -27.13
N GLU A 378 2.86 5.08 -26.50
CA GLU A 378 3.72 3.90 -26.46
C GLU A 378 3.43 2.99 -25.25
N LEU A 379 2.80 3.53 -24.21
CA LEU A 379 2.46 2.76 -23.00
C LEU A 379 1.31 1.77 -23.25
N PRO A 380 1.37 0.55 -22.67
CA PRO A 380 0.24 -0.36 -22.67
C PRO A 380 -0.93 0.24 -21.86
N PRO A 381 -2.20 -0.16 -22.07
CA PRO A 381 -3.35 0.32 -21.32
C PRO A 381 -3.41 -0.28 -19.90
N ALA A 382 -2.35 -0.06 -19.12
CA ALA A 382 -2.16 -0.54 -17.76
C ALA A 382 -1.35 0.50 -16.96
N PRO A 383 -1.43 0.51 -15.61
CA PRO A 383 -0.62 1.40 -14.81
C PRO A 383 0.88 1.25 -15.10
N PHE A 384 1.57 2.37 -15.28
CA PHE A 384 3.02 2.45 -15.46
C PHE A 384 3.61 3.26 -14.31
N VAL A 385 4.68 2.77 -13.69
CA VAL A 385 5.31 3.42 -12.54
C VAL A 385 6.82 3.25 -12.62
N SER A 386 7.55 4.34 -12.46
CA SER A 386 8.99 4.36 -12.27
C SER A 386 9.35 5.51 -11.35
N ASP A 387 10.28 5.30 -10.42
CA ASP A 387 10.93 6.37 -9.65
C ASP A 387 12.35 6.69 -10.16
N SER A 388 12.79 5.98 -11.20
CA SER A 388 14.12 6.08 -11.80
C SER A 388 14.08 6.00 -13.34
N LEU A 389 13.15 6.76 -13.94
CA LEU A 389 12.82 6.75 -15.37
C LEU A 389 14.06 6.82 -16.29
N PRO A 390 15.08 7.66 -16.04
CA PRO A 390 16.28 7.72 -16.88
C PRO A 390 17.15 6.46 -16.84
N LEU A 391 17.07 5.67 -15.77
CA LEU A 391 17.85 4.45 -15.59
C LEU A 391 17.11 3.23 -16.18
N GLU A 392 15.79 3.16 -15.96
CA GLU A 392 14.95 2.04 -16.41
C GLU A 392 14.51 2.18 -17.86
N HIS A 393 14.20 3.42 -18.29
CA HIS A 393 13.66 3.75 -19.61
C HIS A 393 14.38 4.97 -20.22
N PRO A 394 15.67 4.80 -20.63
CA PRO A 394 16.46 5.91 -21.19
C PRO A 394 15.80 6.59 -22.40
N GLU A 395 15.03 5.85 -23.19
CA GLU A 395 14.24 6.35 -24.33
C GLU A 395 13.21 7.42 -23.92
N PHE A 396 12.56 7.25 -22.76
CA PHE A 396 11.57 8.21 -22.25
C PHE A 396 12.22 9.43 -21.63
N ALA A 397 13.40 9.28 -21.01
CA ALA A 397 14.13 10.39 -20.42
C ALA A 397 14.65 11.41 -21.44
N VAL A 398 14.93 10.97 -22.68
CA VAL A 398 15.27 11.89 -23.79
C VAL A 398 14.09 12.81 -24.13
N GLU A 399 12.87 12.26 -24.09
CA GLU A 399 11.64 12.99 -24.43
C GLU A 399 11.11 13.86 -23.28
N LEU A 400 11.37 13.47 -22.03
CA LEU A 400 11.00 14.16 -20.80
C LEU A 400 12.25 14.60 -19.99
N PRO A 401 13.04 15.58 -20.49
CA PRO A 401 14.22 16.04 -19.77
C PRO A 401 13.83 16.60 -18.40
N GLY A 402 14.55 16.16 -17.36
CA GLY A 402 14.35 16.59 -15.97
C GLY A 402 13.29 15.78 -15.21
N VAL A 403 12.62 14.81 -15.82
CA VAL A 403 11.74 13.87 -15.12
C VAL A 403 12.53 12.64 -14.71
N ALA A 404 12.51 12.34 -13.42
CA ALA A 404 13.11 11.13 -12.86
C ALA A 404 12.06 10.12 -12.37
N GLY A 405 10.85 10.57 -12.03
CA GLY A 405 9.73 9.70 -11.64
C GLY A 405 8.51 9.93 -12.50
N LEU A 406 7.86 8.83 -12.92
CA LEU A 406 6.62 8.84 -13.71
C LEU A 406 5.65 7.82 -13.13
N ALA A 407 4.41 8.23 -12.86
CA ALA A 407 3.31 7.34 -12.54
C ALA A 407 2.12 7.68 -13.43
N ALA A 408 1.70 6.76 -14.28
CA ALA A 408 0.60 6.92 -15.23
C ALA A 408 -0.46 5.84 -15.01
N VAL A 409 -1.72 6.23 -14.94
CA VAL A 409 -2.87 5.32 -14.77
C VAL A 409 -3.92 5.55 -15.85
N PRO A 410 -4.42 4.49 -16.52
CA PRO A 410 -5.45 4.63 -17.55
C PRO A 410 -6.81 4.94 -16.93
N LEU A 411 -7.63 5.72 -17.65
CA LEU A 411 -8.97 6.14 -17.22
C LEU A 411 -10.07 5.43 -18.01
N LEU A 412 -10.99 6.18 -18.63
CA LEU A 412 -12.27 5.67 -19.14
C LEU A 412 -12.17 5.13 -20.57
N GLU A 413 -11.67 5.95 -21.51
CA GLU A 413 -11.51 5.57 -22.91
C GLU A 413 -10.09 5.07 -23.21
N ASP A 414 -9.94 4.32 -24.31
CA ASP A 414 -8.64 3.93 -24.82
C ASP A 414 -7.82 5.19 -25.14
N GLY A 415 -6.76 5.39 -24.35
CA GLY A 415 -5.90 6.56 -24.46
C GLY A 415 -6.20 7.67 -23.46
N ASP A 416 -7.20 7.57 -22.58
CA ASP A 416 -7.34 8.52 -21.47
C ASP A 416 -6.41 8.15 -20.31
N TRP A 417 -5.71 9.16 -19.75
CA TRP A 417 -4.67 8.96 -18.75
C TRP A 417 -4.69 10.03 -17.67
N LEU A 418 -4.41 9.62 -16.44
CA LEU A 418 -3.94 10.49 -15.38
C LEU A 418 -2.46 10.20 -15.11
N VAL A 419 -1.63 11.23 -15.10
CA VAL A 419 -0.18 11.10 -14.99
C VAL A 419 0.37 12.04 -13.93
N PHE A 420 1.34 11.57 -13.16
CA PHE A 420 2.14 12.35 -12.23
C PHE A 420 3.61 12.23 -12.58
N VAL A 421 4.33 13.36 -12.48
CA VAL A 421 5.77 13.42 -12.72
C VAL A 421 6.50 13.98 -11.51
N ARG A 422 7.70 13.44 -11.26
CA ARG A 422 8.65 13.96 -10.28
C ARG A 422 9.98 14.25 -10.94
N GLY A 423 10.59 15.35 -10.55
CA GLY A 423 11.93 15.74 -10.91
C GLY A 423 12.99 14.87 -10.24
N GLU A 424 14.21 15.01 -10.73
CA GLU A 424 15.37 14.39 -10.10
C GLU A 424 15.62 15.00 -8.72
N VAL A 425 15.81 14.13 -7.72
CA VAL A 425 16.27 14.51 -6.40
C VAL A 425 17.58 13.76 -6.17
N ALA A 426 18.66 14.50 -5.93
CA ALA A 426 19.92 13.90 -5.50
C ALA A 426 19.67 13.20 -4.16
N GLN A 427 19.62 11.86 -4.19
CA GLN A 427 19.52 11.07 -2.98
C GLN A 427 20.95 10.92 -2.42
N GLU A 428 21.24 11.61 -1.32
CA GLU A 428 22.46 11.36 -0.55
C GLU A 428 22.18 10.21 0.43
N VAL A 429 22.64 9.01 0.09
CA VAL A 429 22.64 7.88 1.05
C VAL A 429 23.95 7.95 1.84
N ALA A 430 23.83 8.13 3.15
CA ALA A 430 24.98 8.11 4.04
C ALA A 430 25.25 6.67 4.46
N TRP A 431 26.30 6.06 3.93
CA TRP A 431 26.73 4.71 4.27
C TRP A 431 27.74 4.71 5.42
N LEU A 432 27.71 3.65 6.22
CA LEU A 432 28.74 3.41 7.22
C LEU A 432 29.99 2.81 6.56
N GLY A 433 30.94 3.66 6.19
CA GLY A 433 32.15 3.28 5.46
C GLY A 433 31.97 3.37 3.95
N ASP A 434 33.07 3.61 3.25
CA ASP A 434 33.13 3.57 1.79
C ASP A 434 32.84 2.14 1.28
N GLN A 435 31.88 2.02 0.36
CA GLN A 435 31.49 0.75 -0.25
C GLN A 435 32.36 0.36 -1.45
N GLY A 436 33.26 1.24 -1.86
CA GLY A 436 34.26 0.99 -2.89
C GLY A 436 35.32 -0.04 -2.49
N ALA A 437 36.02 -0.53 -3.50
CA ALA A 437 37.04 -1.54 -3.33
C ALA A 437 38.30 -1.09 -2.61
N ALA A 438 38.62 0.21 -2.67
CA ALA A 438 39.77 0.78 -1.96
C ALA A 438 39.69 0.57 -0.44
N ASN A 439 38.48 0.38 0.09
CA ASN A 439 38.22 0.11 1.50
C ASN A 439 38.27 -1.39 1.86
N ARG A 440 38.72 -2.27 0.95
CA ARG A 440 38.73 -3.73 1.11
C ARG A 440 40.09 -4.32 0.69
N GLU A 441 40.42 -5.50 1.23
CA GLU A 441 41.64 -6.23 0.83
C GLU A 441 41.40 -7.11 -0.40
N HIS A 442 40.23 -7.73 -0.46
CA HIS A 442 39.73 -8.54 -1.57
C HIS A 442 38.19 -8.50 -1.60
N ALA A 443 37.57 -9.04 -2.65
CA ALA A 443 36.12 -8.91 -2.89
C ALA A 443 35.23 -9.39 -1.72
N LEU A 444 35.67 -10.43 -0.97
CA LEU A 444 34.97 -11.00 0.18
C LEU A 444 35.47 -10.51 1.55
N SER A 445 36.49 -9.66 1.61
CA SER A 445 36.98 -9.14 2.89
C SER A 445 36.01 -8.10 3.44
N PRO A 446 35.76 -8.06 4.75
CA PRO A 446 35.04 -6.95 5.35
C PRO A 446 35.79 -5.63 5.11
N ARG A 447 35.04 -4.53 5.07
CA ARG A 447 35.61 -3.20 4.88
C ARG A 447 36.51 -2.78 6.04
N ARG A 448 37.54 -1.98 5.76
CA ARG A 448 38.57 -1.52 6.72
C ARG A 448 38.11 -0.31 7.53
N SER A 449 37.41 0.63 6.90
CA SER A 449 36.88 1.85 7.52
C SER A 449 35.36 1.85 7.55
N PHE A 450 34.83 2.40 8.64
CA PHE A 450 33.41 2.63 8.90
C PHE A 450 33.07 4.11 9.07
N SER A 451 33.98 5.02 8.70
CA SER A 451 33.70 6.46 8.68
C SER A 451 32.56 6.76 7.70
N ALA A 452 31.64 7.65 8.08
CA ALA A 452 30.51 8.04 7.23
C ALA A 452 30.97 8.44 5.82
N TRP A 453 30.37 7.82 4.81
CA TRP A 453 30.63 8.07 3.39
C TRP A 453 29.30 8.33 2.69
N ARG A 454 29.23 9.34 1.83
CA ARG A 454 27.99 9.67 1.13
C ARG A 454 28.08 9.27 -0.33
N GLU A 455 27.07 8.54 -0.76
CA GLU A 455 26.83 8.25 -2.17
C GLU A 455 25.76 9.21 -2.68
N SER A 456 26.03 9.90 -3.78
CA SER A 456 25.01 10.67 -4.48
C SER A 456 24.48 9.83 -5.63
N ALA A 457 23.24 9.34 -5.50
CA ALA A 457 22.56 8.68 -6.60
C ALA A 457 21.84 9.74 -7.47
N THR A 458 22.18 9.78 -8.76
CA THR A 458 21.54 10.62 -9.79
C THR A 458 20.59 9.80 -10.65
N GLY A 459 19.65 10.44 -11.34
CA GLY A 459 18.66 9.82 -12.21
C GLY A 459 17.47 9.21 -11.46
N ARG A 460 17.24 9.62 -10.21
CA ARG A 460 16.14 9.14 -9.36
C ARG A 460 15.30 10.29 -8.82
N SER A 461 14.01 10.03 -8.64
CA SER A 461 13.08 10.93 -7.96
C SER A 461 12.91 10.54 -6.49
N ALA A 462 12.11 11.29 -5.73
CA ALA A 462 11.59 10.78 -4.47
C ALA A 462 10.70 9.54 -4.75
N PRO A 463 10.78 8.46 -3.96
CA PRO A 463 10.02 7.25 -4.19
C PRO A 463 8.51 7.51 -4.09
N TRP A 464 7.72 6.93 -4.99
CA TRP A 464 6.25 7.03 -4.92
C TRP A 464 5.71 6.50 -3.60
N GLY A 465 6.28 5.38 -3.14
CA GLY A 465 6.01 4.77 -1.85
C GLY A 465 4.50 4.64 -1.61
N PRO A 466 3.98 5.14 -0.48
CA PRO A 466 2.58 5.01 -0.17
C PRO A 466 1.69 5.76 -1.18
N HIS A 467 2.17 6.84 -1.83
CA HIS A 467 1.38 7.62 -2.79
C HIS A 467 1.00 6.84 -4.05
N LEU A 468 1.68 5.75 -4.36
CA LEU A 468 1.30 4.90 -5.49
C LEU A 468 -0.11 4.33 -5.32
N GLU A 469 -0.45 3.86 -4.11
CA GLU A 469 -1.81 3.39 -3.79
C GLU A 469 -2.82 4.53 -3.99
N ASP A 470 -2.52 5.74 -3.52
CA ASP A 470 -3.40 6.90 -3.67
C ASP A 470 -3.61 7.28 -5.14
N ILE A 471 -2.57 7.17 -5.99
CA ILE A 471 -2.64 7.44 -7.43
C ILE A 471 -3.59 6.45 -8.11
N LEU A 472 -3.45 5.16 -7.80
CA LEU A 472 -4.28 4.09 -8.36
C LEU A 472 -5.74 4.26 -7.93
N GLU A 473 -5.98 4.50 -6.64
CA GLU A 473 -7.33 4.73 -6.10
C GLU A 473 -7.96 5.99 -6.67
N LEU A 474 -7.20 7.09 -6.82
CA LEU A 474 -7.69 8.31 -7.45
C LEU A 474 -8.07 8.09 -8.92
N GLY A 475 -7.28 7.31 -9.66
CA GLY A 475 -7.60 6.92 -11.03
C GLY A 475 -8.91 6.14 -11.12
N GLU A 476 -9.14 5.19 -10.22
CA GLU A 476 -10.42 4.46 -10.11
C GLU A 476 -11.58 5.38 -9.74
N ASP A 477 -11.41 6.23 -8.73
CA ASP A 477 -12.45 7.17 -8.27
C ASP A 477 -12.88 8.11 -9.42
N ILE A 478 -11.91 8.63 -10.19
CA ILE A 478 -12.17 9.47 -11.38
C ILE A 478 -12.87 8.66 -12.47
N ARG A 479 -12.35 7.48 -12.84
CA ARG A 479 -12.93 6.62 -13.88
C ARG A 479 -14.39 6.28 -13.55
N SER A 480 -14.64 5.80 -12.33
CA SER A 480 -15.99 5.45 -11.86
C SER A 480 -16.94 6.64 -11.91
N THR A 481 -16.48 7.82 -11.49
CA THR A 481 -17.30 9.04 -11.51
C THR A 481 -17.60 9.52 -12.94
N LEU A 482 -16.61 9.48 -13.84
CA LEU A 482 -16.80 9.82 -15.26
C LEU A 482 -17.75 8.84 -15.95
N ALA A 483 -17.63 7.54 -15.66
CA ALA A 483 -18.54 6.52 -16.18
C ALA A 483 -19.99 6.76 -15.73
N GLN A 484 -20.19 7.06 -14.43
CA GLN A 484 -21.50 7.39 -13.88
C GLN A 484 -22.09 8.65 -14.52
N ARG A 485 -21.26 9.68 -14.72
CA ARG A 485 -21.68 10.91 -15.40
C ARG A 485 -22.08 10.65 -16.85
N ALA A 486 -21.26 9.93 -17.62
CA ALA A 486 -21.58 9.58 -19.00
C ALA A 486 -22.86 8.75 -19.09
N GLN A 487 -23.06 7.80 -18.17
CA GLN A 487 -24.29 7.02 -18.08
C GLN A 487 -25.51 7.90 -17.75
N ALA A 488 -25.38 8.86 -16.84
CA ALA A 488 -26.44 9.79 -16.49
C ALA A 488 -26.80 10.72 -17.67
N GLU A 489 -25.80 11.20 -18.41
CA GLU A 489 -26.00 12.01 -19.62
C GLU A 489 -26.70 11.20 -20.72
N LEU A 490 -26.29 9.95 -20.95
CA LEU A 490 -26.96 9.03 -21.88
C LEU A 490 -28.40 8.71 -21.44
N ALA A 491 -28.65 8.52 -20.15
CA ALA A 491 -29.99 8.33 -19.61
C ALA A 491 -30.88 9.57 -19.82
N GLU A 492 -30.34 10.78 -19.61
CA GLU A 492 -31.08 12.02 -19.87
C GLU A 492 -31.48 12.13 -21.35
N LEU A 493 -30.57 11.80 -22.27
CA LEU A 493 -30.86 11.76 -23.71
C LEU A 493 -31.92 10.69 -24.06
N ALA A 494 -31.87 9.52 -23.42
CA ALA A 494 -32.84 8.45 -23.62
C ALA A 494 -34.26 8.79 -23.12
N TRP A 495 -34.42 9.83 -22.30
CA TRP A 495 -35.70 10.29 -21.74
C TRP A 495 -36.29 11.52 -22.41
N ARG A 496 -35.60 12.12 -23.37
CA ARG A 496 -36.06 13.29 -24.11
C ARG A 496 -36.50 12.94 -25.53
N ASP A 497 -37.43 13.73 -26.06
CA ASP A 497 -37.79 13.74 -27.48
C ASP A 497 -36.83 14.65 -28.25
N ALA A 498 -36.18 14.11 -29.28
CA ALA A 498 -35.10 14.79 -30.00
C ALA A 498 -35.55 16.06 -30.75
N LEU A 499 -36.83 16.17 -31.10
CA LEU A 499 -37.36 17.32 -31.83
C LEU A 499 -37.83 18.44 -30.88
N THR A 500 -38.63 18.10 -29.88
CA THR A 500 -39.30 19.09 -29.01
C THR A 500 -38.54 19.41 -27.73
N GLY A 501 -37.58 18.57 -27.33
CA GLY A 501 -36.84 18.69 -26.06
C GLY A 501 -37.65 18.32 -24.82
N LEU A 502 -38.95 18.03 -24.97
CA LEU A 502 -39.84 17.51 -23.93
C LEU A 502 -39.41 16.10 -23.51
N HIS A 503 -39.96 15.61 -22.41
CA HIS A 503 -39.83 14.20 -22.07
C HIS A 503 -40.54 13.32 -23.11
N ASN A 504 -40.01 12.13 -23.34
CA ASN A 504 -40.58 11.17 -24.29
C ASN A 504 -41.52 10.17 -23.62
N ARG A 505 -42.21 9.38 -24.45
CA ARG A 505 -43.12 8.31 -24.00
C ARG A 505 -42.53 7.37 -22.95
N ARG A 506 -41.26 6.97 -23.10
CA ARG A 506 -40.62 6.03 -22.17
C ARG A 506 -40.49 6.65 -20.77
N PHE A 507 -40.03 7.91 -20.70
CA PHE A 507 -39.96 8.65 -19.43
C PHE A 507 -41.33 8.73 -18.75
N LEU A 508 -42.39 9.00 -19.51
CA LEU A 508 -43.74 9.07 -18.94
C LEU A 508 -44.20 7.75 -18.33
N GLN A 509 -43.96 6.63 -19.01
CA GLN A 509 -44.37 5.32 -18.51
C GLN A 509 -43.67 5.00 -17.18
N ASP A 510 -42.34 5.14 -17.14
CA ASP A 510 -41.55 4.90 -15.93
C ASP A 510 -41.99 5.84 -14.78
N ARG A 511 -42.18 7.13 -15.07
CA ARG A 511 -42.53 8.12 -14.05
C ARG A 511 -43.97 8.01 -13.55
N LEU A 512 -44.92 7.65 -14.40
CA LEU A 512 -46.32 7.50 -14.02
C LEU A 512 -46.53 6.24 -13.15
N ASP A 513 -45.77 5.17 -13.39
CA ASP A 513 -45.76 3.98 -12.53
C ASP A 513 -45.31 4.32 -11.09
N GLU A 514 -44.25 5.13 -10.94
CA GLU A 514 -43.79 5.61 -9.63
C GLU A 514 -44.85 6.47 -8.92
N LEU A 515 -45.46 7.41 -9.65
CA LEU A 515 -46.45 8.33 -9.10
C LEU A 515 -47.74 7.61 -8.65
N LEU A 516 -48.16 6.57 -9.37
CA LEU A 516 -49.35 5.78 -9.00
C LEU A 516 -49.09 4.82 -7.83
N ALA A 517 -47.82 4.49 -7.54
CA ALA A 517 -47.45 3.73 -6.35
C ALA A 517 -47.56 4.57 -5.06
N GLU A 518 -47.48 5.90 -5.16
CA GLU A 518 -47.64 6.83 -4.05
C GLU A 518 -49.14 7.17 -3.84
N GLU A 519 -49.83 6.43 -2.97
CA GLU A 519 -51.30 6.55 -2.71
C GLU A 519 -51.78 7.95 -2.21
N VAL A 520 -50.89 8.93 -2.03
CA VAL A 520 -51.16 10.22 -1.38
C VAL A 520 -51.41 11.36 -2.39
N VAL A 521 -51.07 11.17 -3.67
CA VAL A 521 -51.13 12.24 -4.69
C VAL A 521 -52.27 11.99 -5.68
N GLY A 522 -53.16 12.97 -5.85
CA GLY A 522 -54.15 12.92 -6.93
C GLY A 522 -53.46 13.11 -8.29
N VAL A 523 -53.51 12.10 -9.16
CA VAL A 523 -52.85 12.10 -10.48
C VAL A 523 -53.89 12.23 -11.59
N GLY A 524 -53.74 13.22 -12.46
CA GLY A 524 -54.56 13.39 -13.67
C GLY A 524 -53.72 13.29 -14.94
N VAL A 525 -54.24 12.68 -15.98
CA VAL A 525 -53.62 12.55 -17.31
C VAL A 525 -54.49 13.27 -18.34
N VAL A 526 -53.88 14.21 -19.06
CA VAL A 526 -54.49 14.86 -20.22
C VAL A 526 -53.78 14.35 -21.47
N PHE A 527 -54.49 13.61 -22.31
CA PHE A 527 -53.99 13.10 -23.58
C PHE A 527 -54.45 14.02 -24.72
N ILE A 528 -53.51 14.54 -25.51
CA ILE A 528 -53.74 15.61 -26.50
C ILE A 528 -53.25 15.14 -27.86
N ASP A 529 -54.05 15.36 -28.90
CA ASP A 529 -53.65 15.12 -30.30
C ASP A 529 -54.00 16.33 -31.17
N LEU A 530 -53.10 16.67 -32.09
CA LEU A 530 -53.26 17.80 -32.98
C LEU A 530 -54.22 17.48 -34.15
N ASP A 531 -55.30 18.24 -34.22
CA ASP A 531 -56.35 18.02 -35.21
C ASP A 531 -55.86 18.33 -36.63
N GLY A 532 -55.70 17.28 -37.45
CA GLY A 532 -55.38 17.45 -38.87
C GLY A 532 -53.93 17.83 -39.14
N PHE A 533 -53.01 17.52 -38.22
CA PHE A 533 -51.58 17.79 -38.38
C PHE A 533 -50.99 17.22 -39.68
N LYS A 534 -51.47 16.07 -40.15
CA LYS A 534 -51.08 15.52 -41.45
C LYS A 534 -51.27 16.51 -42.61
N LEU A 535 -52.35 17.29 -42.60
CA LEU A 535 -52.62 18.31 -43.63
C LEU A 535 -51.58 19.44 -43.58
N VAL A 536 -51.08 19.77 -42.38
CA VAL A 536 -49.99 20.75 -42.22
C VAL A 536 -48.73 20.25 -42.91
N ASN A 537 -48.35 18.99 -42.67
CA ASN A 537 -47.20 18.37 -43.36
C ASN A 537 -47.40 18.30 -44.88
N ASP A 538 -48.58 17.88 -45.32
CA ASP A 538 -48.89 17.72 -46.76
C ASP A 538 -48.93 19.08 -47.49
N THR A 539 -49.27 20.17 -46.79
CA THR A 539 -49.43 21.52 -47.38
C THR A 539 -48.17 22.38 -47.26
N HIS A 540 -47.48 22.31 -46.12
CA HIS A 540 -46.37 23.21 -45.76
C HIS A 540 -45.01 22.50 -45.63
N GLY A 541 -44.97 21.18 -45.76
CA GLY A 541 -43.76 20.37 -45.66
C GLY A 541 -43.43 19.93 -44.23
N HIS A 542 -42.53 18.95 -44.13
CA HIS A 542 -42.16 18.34 -42.84
C HIS A 542 -41.40 19.30 -41.91
N GLU A 543 -40.53 20.17 -42.43
CA GLU A 543 -39.83 21.18 -41.62
C GLU A 543 -40.82 22.15 -40.95
N ALA A 544 -41.90 22.50 -41.66
CA ALA A 544 -42.96 23.34 -41.10
C ALA A 544 -43.77 22.59 -40.03
N GLY A 545 -44.04 21.30 -40.24
CA GLY A 545 -44.66 20.45 -39.22
C GLY A 545 -43.81 20.30 -37.97
N ASP A 546 -42.49 20.15 -38.13
CA ASP A 546 -41.54 20.07 -37.03
C ASP A 546 -41.52 21.37 -36.20
N ALA A 547 -41.51 22.52 -36.87
CA ALA A 547 -41.63 23.82 -36.20
C ALA A 547 -42.96 23.98 -35.45
N VAL A 548 -44.06 23.46 -36.00
CA VAL A 548 -45.36 23.42 -35.32
C VAL A 548 -45.29 22.55 -34.06
N LEU A 549 -44.68 21.36 -34.12
CA LEU A 549 -44.54 20.47 -32.97
C LEU A 549 -43.70 21.10 -31.85
N VAL A 550 -42.62 21.79 -32.19
CA VAL A 550 -41.79 22.54 -31.22
C VAL A 550 -42.61 23.66 -30.56
N ALA A 551 -43.34 24.46 -31.35
CA ALA A 551 -44.14 25.56 -30.83
C ALA A 551 -45.32 25.07 -29.97
N VAL A 552 -45.96 23.96 -30.35
CA VAL A 552 -46.98 23.28 -29.55
C VAL A 552 -46.39 22.84 -28.22
N GLY A 553 -45.25 22.15 -28.23
CA GLY A 553 -44.58 21.71 -27.02
C GLY A 553 -44.30 22.87 -26.06
N GLN A 554 -43.77 23.98 -26.56
CA GLN A 554 -43.52 25.18 -25.76
C GLN A 554 -44.80 25.79 -25.16
N ARG A 555 -45.89 25.84 -25.92
CA ARG A 555 -47.18 26.38 -25.44
C ARG A 555 -47.85 25.48 -24.40
N LEU A 556 -47.76 24.16 -24.58
CA LEU A 556 -48.23 23.20 -23.60
C LEU A 556 -47.43 23.31 -22.30
N THR A 557 -46.10 23.41 -22.37
CA THR A 557 -45.25 23.65 -21.20
C THR A 557 -45.58 24.96 -20.49
N ALA A 558 -45.79 26.06 -21.23
CA ALA A 558 -46.17 27.34 -20.65
C ALA A 558 -47.58 27.33 -20.01
N SER A 559 -48.45 26.43 -20.46
CA SER A 559 -49.81 26.27 -19.94
C SER A 559 -49.89 25.32 -18.74
N ALA A 560 -48.85 24.50 -18.52
CA ALA A 560 -48.72 23.58 -17.41
C ALA A 560 -48.16 24.26 -16.16
N ARG A 561 -48.42 23.72 -14.97
CA ARG A 561 -47.80 24.20 -13.72
C ARG A 561 -46.37 23.65 -13.59
N SER A 562 -45.55 24.23 -12.72
CA SER A 562 -44.20 23.74 -12.44
C SER A 562 -44.17 22.32 -11.84
N SER A 563 -45.30 21.84 -11.30
CA SER A 563 -45.47 20.48 -10.78
C SER A 563 -45.96 19.48 -11.83
N ASP A 564 -46.41 19.95 -13.00
CA ASP A 564 -46.99 19.11 -14.03
C ASP A 564 -45.90 18.65 -15.01
N LEU A 565 -46.07 17.47 -15.61
CA LEU A 565 -45.14 16.93 -16.60
C LEU A 565 -45.73 17.06 -17.99
N VAL A 566 -44.98 17.65 -18.94
CA VAL A 566 -45.38 17.72 -20.35
C VAL A 566 -44.48 16.80 -21.16
N VAL A 567 -45.11 15.88 -21.90
CA VAL A 567 -44.46 14.77 -22.59
C VAL A 567 -44.93 14.75 -24.04
N ARG A 568 -44.02 14.50 -24.98
CA ARG A 568 -44.40 14.09 -26.33
C ARG A 568 -44.54 12.57 -26.38
N TRP A 569 -45.75 12.09 -26.61
CA TRP A 569 -46.06 10.66 -26.62
C TRP A 569 -45.63 9.97 -27.92
N GLY A 570 -45.77 10.67 -29.04
CA GLY A 570 -45.31 10.21 -30.35
C GLY A 570 -46.05 10.93 -31.47
N GLY A 571 -45.41 11.11 -32.63
CA GLY A 571 -46.04 11.82 -33.76
C GLY A 571 -46.49 13.23 -33.36
N ASP A 572 -47.80 13.45 -33.44
CA ASP A 572 -48.54 14.66 -33.08
C ASP A 572 -49.31 14.57 -31.75
N GLU A 573 -49.01 13.55 -30.94
CA GLU A 573 -49.63 13.30 -29.64
C GLU A 573 -48.74 13.78 -28.47
N PHE A 574 -49.38 14.44 -27.51
CA PHE A 574 -48.77 14.98 -26.29
C PHE A 574 -49.56 14.55 -25.07
N VAL A 575 -48.88 14.43 -23.92
CA VAL A 575 -49.50 14.10 -22.65
C VAL A 575 -49.08 15.10 -21.58
N ILE A 576 -50.04 15.56 -20.78
CA ILE A 576 -49.78 16.33 -19.56
C ILE A 576 -50.17 15.50 -18.35
N VAL A 577 -49.23 15.23 -17.45
CA VAL A 577 -49.50 14.63 -16.14
C VAL A 577 -49.64 15.75 -15.12
N CYS A 578 -50.81 15.84 -14.49
CA CYS A 578 -51.15 16.83 -13.49
C CYS A 578 -51.07 16.20 -12.10
N LEU A 579 -50.37 16.85 -11.18
CA LEU A 579 -50.19 16.35 -9.80
C LEU A 579 -51.05 17.16 -8.81
N GLY A 580 -51.61 16.47 -7.81
CA GLY A 580 -52.47 17.06 -6.79
C GLY A 580 -53.81 17.60 -7.33
N VAL A 581 -54.37 16.93 -8.35
CA VAL A 581 -55.61 17.34 -9.02
C VAL A 581 -56.75 16.34 -8.81
N ASP A 582 -57.97 16.86 -8.88
CA ASP A 582 -59.21 16.12 -9.08
C ASP A 582 -59.67 16.27 -10.54
N ASP A 583 -60.78 15.62 -10.91
CA ASP A 583 -61.32 15.60 -12.28
C ASP A 583 -61.55 17.01 -12.85
N GLU A 584 -62.12 17.90 -12.04
CA GLU A 584 -62.43 19.28 -12.43
C GLU A 584 -61.14 20.05 -12.75
N ARG A 585 -60.14 19.98 -11.86
CA ARG A 585 -58.85 20.66 -12.06
C ARG A 585 -58.04 20.07 -13.21
N ALA A 586 -58.09 18.75 -13.42
CA ALA A 586 -57.45 18.13 -14.58
C ALA A 586 -58.11 18.61 -15.88
N HIS A 587 -59.43 18.78 -15.88
CA HIS A 587 -60.18 19.34 -17.01
C HIS A 587 -59.83 20.81 -17.27
N ASP A 588 -59.65 21.62 -16.23
CA ASP A 588 -59.21 23.02 -16.36
C ASP A 588 -57.81 23.15 -16.99
N VAL A 589 -56.88 22.25 -16.63
CA VAL A 589 -55.54 22.20 -17.24
C VAL A 589 -55.66 21.86 -18.72
N ALA A 590 -56.47 20.86 -19.07
CA ALA A 590 -56.72 20.49 -20.46
C ALA A 590 -57.35 21.62 -21.28
N ALA A 591 -58.37 22.31 -20.74
CA ALA A 591 -59.03 23.41 -21.41
C ALA A 591 -58.08 24.58 -21.67
N ARG A 592 -57.23 24.92 -20.69
CA ARG A 592 -56.19 25.94 -20.84
C ARG A 592 -55.15 25.54 -21.88
N ALA A 593 -54.71 24.29 -21.86
CA ALA A 593 -53.77 23.76 -22.83
C ALA A 593 -54.32 23.86 -24.26
N ILE A 594 -55.57 23.43 -24.50
CA ILE A 594 -56.23 23.54 -25.82
C ILE A 594 -56.36 24.99 -26.27
N ALA A 595 -56.85 25.88 -25.38
CA ALA A 595 -57.00 27.30 -25.69
C ALA A 595 -55.66 27.96 -26.08
N SER A 596 -54.54 27.54 -25.48
CA SER A 596 -53.22 28.06 -25.82
C SER A 596 -52.79 27.74 -27.27
N LEU A 597 -53.37 26.70 -27.87
CA LEU A 597 -53.03 26.25 -29.22
C LEU A 597 -53.83 26.98 -30.32
N GLU A 598 -54.94 27.66 -29.98
CA GLU A 598 -55.78 28.37 -30.94
C GLU A 598 -55.08 29.55 -31.63
N ALA A 599 -54.06 30.15 -30.98
CA ALA A 599 -53.29 31.24 -31.57
C ALA A 599 -52.48 30.73 -32.79
N PRO A 600 -52.45 31.44 -33.93
CA PRO A 600 -51.64 31.01 -35.07
C PRO A 600 -50.16 30.82 -34.70
N ILE A 601 -49.53 29.76 -35.21
CA ILE A 601 -48.11 29.44 -35.01
C ILE A 601 -47.34 30.02 -36.19
N ALA A 602 -46.36 30.88 -35.91
CA ALA A 602 -45.47 31.42 -36.94
C ALA A 602 -44.47 30.33 -37.36
N VAL A 603 -44.43 30.03 -38.65
CA VAL A 603 -43.52 29.06 -39.27
C VAL A 603 -42.91 29.74 -40.49
N GLU A 604 -41.62 30.08 -40.40
CA GLU A 604 -40.89 30.87 -41.40
C GLU A 604 -41.61 32.17 -41.82
N SER A 605 -42.20 32.20 -43.03
CA SER A 605 -42.89 33.35 -43.63
C SER A 605 -44.42 33.23 -43.61
N GLN A 606 -44.95 32.22 -42.93
CA GLN A 606 -46.38 31.89 -42.89
C GLN A 606 -46.87 31.67 -41.45
N THR A 607 -48.20 31.65 -41.28
CA THR A 607 -48.84 31.32 -40.01
C THR A 607 -49.74 30.10 -40.18
N VAL A 608 -49.53 29.07 -39.36
CA VAL A 608 -50.33 27.85 -39.35
C VAL A 608 -51.31 27.92 -38.18
N ALA A 609 -52.60 27.76 -38.45
CA ALA A 609 -53.61 27.57 -37.41
C ALA A 609 -53.86 26.07 -37.23
N ILE A 610 -53.74 25.58 -36.00
CA ILE A 610 -54.00 24.18 -35.64
C ILE A 610 -54.86 24.15 -34.39
N THR A 611 -55.80 23.22 -34.33
CA THR A 611 -56.53 22.92 -33.10
C THR A 611 -56.06 21.59 -32.53
N ALA A 612 -56.44 21.29 -31.30
CA ALA A 612 -56.17 19.99 -30.71
C ALA A 612 -57.40 19.47 -29.99
N SER A 613 -57.48 18.15 -29.89
CA SER A 613 -58.50 17.46 -29.12
C SER A 613 -57.83 16.84 -27.89
N ALA A 614 -58.43 17.01 -26.72
CA ALA A 614 -57.89 16.48 -25.47
C ALA A 614 -58.88 15.54 -24.76
N GLY A 615 -58.34 14.51 -24.13
CA GLY A 615 -59.03 13.59 -23.25
C GLY A 615 -58.44 13.64 -21.85
N VAL A 616 -59.27 13.59 -20.83
CA VAL A 616 -58.85 13.72 -19.43
C VAL A 616 -59.28 12.48 -18.68
N ALA A 617 -58.36 11.88 -17.94
CA ALA A 617 -58.66 10.83 -16.96
C ALA A 617 -57.89 11.08 -15.67
N THR A 618 -58.47 10.73 -14.54
CA THR A 618 -57.85 10.84 -13.21
C THR A 618 -57.68 9.47 -12.59
N ALA A 619 -56.66 9.33 -11.76
CA ALA A 619 -56.32 8.06 -11.16
C ALA A 619 -57.35 7.66 -10.10
N GLY A 620 -58.03 6.53 -10.34
CA GLY A 620 -58.84 5.85 -9.33
C GLY A 620 -58.00 4.92 -8.44
N ALA A 621 -58.59 4.38 -7.37
CA ALA A 621 -57.90 3.43 -6.51
C ALA A 621 -57.44 2.19 -7.32
N ARG A 622 -56.13 1.93 -7.30
CA ARG A 622 -55.47 0.77 -7.96
C ARG A 622 -55.54 0.76 -9.50
N ILE A 623 -55.69 1.91 -10.16
CA ILE A 623 -55.55 1.98 -11.61
C ILE A 623 -54.08 1.81 -12.01
N THR A 624 -53.83 1.09 -13.11
CA THR A 624 -52.49 0.99 -13.70
C THR A 624 -52.21 2.15 -14.66
N THR A 625 -50.93 2.43 -14.92
CA THR A 625 -50.50 3.43 -15.92
C THR A 625 -51.17 3.23 -17.27
N THR A 626 -51.23 1.99 -17.76
CA THR A 626 -51.86 1.65 -19.03
C THR A 626 -53.35 1.97 -19.03
N GLU A 627 -54.10 1.56 -17.99
CA GLU A 627 -55.54 1.82 -17.90
C GLU A 627 -55.86 3.32 -17.82
N LEU A 628 -55.03 4.10 -17.12
CA LEU A 628 -55.21 5.54 -16.99
C LEU A 628 -54.96 6.27 -18.34
N LEU A 629 -53.90 5.89 -19.05
CA LEU A 629 -53.59 6.43 -20.38
C LEU A 629 -54.66 6.04 -21.41
N ASP A 630 -55.11 4.78 -21.40
CA ASP A 630 -56.16 4.28 -22.32
C ASP A 630 -57.51 4.97 -22.07
N ALA A 631 -57.83 5.28 -20.81
CA ALA A 631 -59.02 6.05 -20.45
C ALA A 631 -58.96 7.48 -21.00
N ALA A 632 -57.82 8.15 -20.86
CA ALA A 632 -57.60 9.49 -21.38
C ALA A 632 -57.61 9.50 -22.93
N ASP A 633 -56.96 8.54 -23.59
CA ASP A 633 -57.00 8.40 -25.05
C ASP A 633 -58.43 8.16 -25.57
N SER A 634 -59.16 7.26 -24.92
CA SER A 634 -60.58 7.00 -25.24
C SER A 634 -61.44 8.26 -25.10
N ALA A 635 -61.18 9.11 -24.11
CA ALA A 635 -61.84 10.40 -23.96
C ALA A 635 -61.44 11.38 -25.08
N MET A 636 -60.17 11.43 -25.45
CA MET A 636 -59.67 12.26 -26.54
C MET A 636 -60.35 11.88 -27.88
N TYR A 637 -60.53 10.58 -28.14
CA TYR A 637 -61.25 10.12 -29.32
C TYR A 637 -62.73 10.53 -29.33
N ARG A 638 -63.39 10.59 -28.16
CA ARG A 638 -64.76 11.16 -28.05
C ARG A 638 -64.77 12.64 -28.41
N ALA A 639 -63.78 13.40 -27.93
CA ALA A 639 -63.62 14.82 -28.27
C ALA A 639 -63.48 15.04 -29.78
N LYS A 640 -62.63 14.24 -30.45
CA LYS A 640 -62.47 14.28 -31.92
C LYS A 640 -63.79 14.02 -32.66
N ARG A 641 -64.55 13.00 -32.26
CA ARG A 641 -65.83 12.63 -32.92
C ARG A 641 -66.95 13.64 -32.68
N ALA A 642 -66.90 14.36 -31.57
CA ALA A 642 -67.89 15.39 -31.22
C ALA A 642 -67.66 16.73 -31.96
N GLY A 643 -66.63 16.84 -32.79
CA GLY A 643 -66.38 18.00 -33.64
C GLY A 643 -65.02 18.68 -33.44
N LYS A 644 -64.03 17.98 -32.86
CA LYS A 644 -62.64 18.44 -32.68
C LYS A 644 -62.50 19.71 -31.82
N GLY A 645 -61.26 20.15 -31.55
CA GLY A 645 -60.97 21.41 -30.86
C GLY A 645 -61.55 21.53 -29.45
N ARG A 646 -61.63 20.44 -28.69
CA ARG A 646 -62.30 20.40 -27.38
C ARG A 646 -61.72 19.36 -26.44
N VAL A 647 -62.16 19.44 -25.19
CA VAL A 647 -61.81 18.50 -24.12
C VAL A 647 -62.98 17.54 -23.86
N SER A 648 -62.69 16.27 -23.58
CA SER A 648 -63.64 15.28 -23.01
C SER A 648 -63.04 14.66 -21.75
N GLY A 649 -63.87 14.43 -20.74
CA GLY A 649 -63.60 13.44 -19.68
C GLY A 649 -64.12 12.06 -20.09
#